data_AF-A0A2R8CAY3-F1
#
_entry.id   AF-A0A2R8CAY3-F1
#
_cell.length_a   1.000
_cell.length_b   1.000
_cell.length_c   1.000
_cell.angle_alpha   90.00
_cell.angle_beta   90.00
_cell.angle_gamma   90.00
#
_symmetry.space_group_name_H-M   'P 1'
#
loop_
_entity.id
_entity.type
_entity.pdbx_description
1 polymer ?
#
loop_
_entity_poly.entity_id
_entity_poly.type
_entity_poly.pdbx_seq_one_letter_code
_entity_poly.pdbx_strand_id
1 'polypeptide(L)'
;MSQQKITDEKRVKDGKCFTSTISTHDFSGQLTLEFNLETFGNDKVVCFFECLDRDGEKITSPVIVSRAFGHLPFSDIGAYYKYLGDGVSSIRVRVLPPVKAIQLILVNWLPRNDKGFVVKSISMPVVAQARHRRVETVEQCGNAPNHAGPSPQDMNYLREFSMELSAKKTKDTCKIHLGPIGNYSVKFDTVPSSETMADSQKVALFQPAYASSKYSDTPLGALHFSPKYGYYKYAKSGPNTHSFVSNEAHSEIDLSFLRWVDDVERISIQGRCELIGLLYDQQVEKISIELSTFESRGFENVVLVYTGTTEIGKDNRANRSMMLAKEFEKLGWGVIYVYVRSDLNGSIMQQQVVTETNSIIQIPNDMVELYLSRLSKLKASNKLVLQSFPDSTSIQVLDVFGRNGWTQKFEARDDWEEFFEVGAARWYKPNVERYLAQNCDAAVSVSPALRSKMGLFGADPNKNYIVPNAAGSAFIRHAKAIETNSVDLSASSPKKAKGTQPKIGYFGHLTDKWFNWPVVLNHARNFPNHQIEIIGHGYSPTDLPDNVKLLGPMNHDAIISVGSHWSLGIIPFVSGRLANAVDPIKIYEYLCLELPVLSVYMEQIKDVPKVWCYRNDSDFSSRLLETLEAKFDRRANTKFVGHSSWADRASLMIEIFEAVRK
;
A
#
# COMPACT_ATOMS: atom_id res chain seq x y z
N MET A 1 -23.12 14.25 31.67
CA MET A 1 -22.93 12.84 32.09
C MET A 1 -24.18 12.41 32.84
N SER A 2 -25.00 11.56 32.25
CA SER A 2 -25.99 10.77 32.98
C SER A 2 -25.53 9.31 32.92
N GLN A 3 -24.89 8.82 33.98
CA GLN A 3 -24.77 7.38 34.19
C GLN A 3 -26.15 6.89 34.61
N GLN A 4 -26.91 6.28 33.70
CA GLN A 4 -28.05 5.48 34.11
C GLN A 4 -27.52 4.10 34.46
N LYS A 5 -27.30 3.86 35.75
CA LYS A 5 -27.02 2.52 36.27
C LYS A 5 -28.36 1.82 36.44
N ILE A 6 -28.76 1.04 35.44
CA ILE A 6 -29.90 0.12 35.58
C ILE A 6 -29.35 -1.17 36.18
N THR A 7 -29.49 -1.31 37.50
CA THR A 7 -29.20 -2.56 38.22
C THR A 7 -30.56 -3.22 38.45
N ASP A 8 -30.85 -4.28 37.72
CA ASP A 8 -32.10 -5.04 37.88
C ASP A 8 -31.74 -6.39 38.52
N GLU A 9 -32.11 -6.58 39.79
CA GLU A 9 -31.88 -7.82 40.53
C GLU A 9 -33.15 -8.70 40.59
N LYS A 10 -32.96 -9.99 40.26
CA LYS A 10 -33.81 -11.19 40.53
C LYS A 10 -35.05 -11.39 39.61
N ARG A 11 -35.49 -12.61 39.28
CA ARG A 11 -35.37 -13.93 39.93
C ARG A 11 -35.20 -15.06 38.88
N VAL A 12 -34.41 -16.04 39.27
CA VAL A 12 -33.88 -17.16 38.50
C VAL A 12 -34.73 -18.40 38.76
N LYS A 13 -35.09 -19.16 37.73
CA LYS A 13 -35.38 -20.60 37.89
C LYS A 13 -34.04 -21.32 37.71
N ASP A 14 -33.65 -22.15 38.67
CA ASP A 14 -32.47 -23.02 38.63
C ASP A 14 -31.08 -22.41 38.96
N GLY A 15 -31.02 -21.50 39.95
CA GLY A 15 -29.80 -21.27 40.75
C GLY A 15 -28.61 -20.52 40.12
N LYS A 16 -28.70 -20.00 38.90
CA LYS A 16 -27.65 -19.19 38.24
C LYS A 16 -27.92 -17.69 38.29
N CYS A 17 -27.05 -16.89 38.92
CA CYS A 17 -27.21 -15.44 39.04
C CYS A 17 -26.46 -14.71 37.90
N PHE A 18 -27.10 -13.73 37.26
CA PHE A 18 -26.46 -12.86 36.27
C PHE A 18 -26.65 -11.40 36.69
N THR A 19 -25.58 -10.63 36.79
CA THR A 19 -25.62 -9.21 37.14
C THR A 19 -25.08 -8.37 35.99
N SER A 20 -25.98 -7.88 35.13
CA SER A 20 -25.62 -6.90 34.10
C SER A 20 -25.54 -5.51 34.72
N THR A 21 -24.41 -4.81 34.54
CA THR A 21 -24.30 -3.38 34.87
C THR A 21 -24.13 -2.61 33.58
N ILE A 22 -25.22 -2.04 33.07
CA ILE A 22 -25.17 -1.24 31.85
C ILE A 22 -24.68 0.16 32.21
N SER A 23 -23.55 0.56 31.64
CA SER A 23 -22.91 1.87 31.79
C SER A 23 -22.99 2.63 30.48
N THR A 24 -23.99 3.52 30.33
CA THR A 24 -24.06 4.40 29.17
C THR A 24 -23.05 5.54 29.29
N HIS A 25 -22.01 5.51 28.48
CA HIS A 25 -21.12 6.65 28.29
C HIS A 25 -21.58 7.43 27.06
N ASP A 26 -22.28 8.54 27.28
CA ASP A 26 -22.78 9.40 26.22
C ASP A 26 -21.64 10.26 25.63
N PHE A 27 -20.80 9.65 24.81
CA PHE A 27 -19.72 10.30 24.07
C PHE A 27 -19.56 9.57 22.72
N SER A 28 -19.94 10.22 21.60
CA SER A 28 -19.88 9.78 20.15
C SER A 28 -21.03 8.98 19.53
N GLY A 29 -22.12 8.66 20.22
CA GLY A 29 -23.04 7.63 19.68
C GLY A 29 -22.39 6.23 19.67
N GLN A 30 -21.37 6.02 20.51
CA GLN A 30 -20.92 4.70 20.93
C GLN A 30 -21.60 4.34 22.24
N LEU A 31 -22.23 3.17 22.26
CA LEU A 31 -22.75 2.52 23.44
C LEU A 31 -21.73 1.47 23.88
N THR A 32 -21.18 1.63 25.09
CA THR A 32 -20.42 0.55 25.73
C THR A 32 -21.36 -0.17 26.69
N LEU A 33 -21.45 -1.49 26.54
CA LEU A 33 -22.22 -2.36 27.39
C LEU A 33 -21.24 -3.23 28.17
N GLU A 34 -21.21 -3.07 29.48
CA GLU A 34 -20.41 -3.92 30.36
C GLU A 34 -21.31 -4.98 31.00
N PHE A 35 -20.82 -6.21 31.01
CA PHE A 35 -21.49 -7.36 31.60
C PHE A 35 -20.55 -7.94 32.64
N ASN A 36 -21.05 -8.15 33.84
CA ASN A 36 -20.35 -8.96 34.81
C ASN A 36 -21.03 -10.33 34.85
N LEU A 37 -20.31 -11.36 34.44
CA LEU A 37 -20.84 -12.72 34.34
C LEU A 37 -20.12 -13.59 35.33
N GLU A 38 -20.88 -14.16 36.25
CA GLU A 38 -20.44 -15.30 37.05
C GLU A 38 -21.04 -16.54 36.41
N THR A 39 -20.25 -17.28 35.62
CA THR A 39 -20.70 -18.58 35.11
C THR A 39 -20.29 -19.68 36.08
N PHE A 40 -21.14 -20.70 36.23
CA PHE A 40 -20.84 -21.86 37.05
C PHE A 40 -20.55 -23.05 36.11
N GLY A 41 -19.27 -23.42 35.96
CA GLY A 41 -18.84 -24.58 35.15
C GLY A 41 -18.33 -24.23 33.74
N ASN A 42 -18.33 -25.21 32.82
CA ASN A 42 -17.83 -25.06 31.44
C ASN A 42 -18.88 -24.47 30.46
N ASP A 43 -19.85 -23.70 30.95
CA ASP A 43 -20.92 -23.13 30.13
C ASP A 43 -20.38 -22.01 29.22
N LYS A 44 -20.78 -22.01 27.94
CA LYS A 44 -20.45 -20.93 26.99
C LYS A 44 -21.67 -20.02 26.82
N VAL A 45 -21.54 -18.74 27.17
CA VAL A 45 -22.62 -17.76 26.97
C VAL A 45 -22.38 -16.99 25.67
N VAL A 46 -23.42 -16.83 24.86
CA VAL A 46 -23.41 -16.02 23.63
C VAL A 46 -24.35 -14.84 23.81
N CYS A 47 -23.88 -13.65 23.46
CA CYS A 47 -24.71 -12.45 23.38
C CYS A 47 -25.02 -12.14 21.93
N PHE A 48 -26.30 -11.95 21.61
CA PHE A 48 -26.81 -11.40 20.36
C PHE A 48 -27.29 -9.96 20.58
N PHE A 49 -27.19 -9.12 19.55
CA PHE A 49 -27.79 -7.79 19.57
C PHE A 49 -28.49 -7.43 18.26
N GLU A 50 -29.60 -6.69 18.41
CA GLU A 50 -30.44 -6.18 17.32
C GLU A 50 -30.74 -4.70 17.56
N CYS A 51 -30.83 -3.90 16.49
CA CYS A 51 -31.22 -2.49 16.56
C CYS A 51 -32.60 -2.28 15.95
N LEU A 52 -33.42 -1.45 16.60
CA LEU A 52 -34.80 -1.15 16.18
C LEU A 52 -34.93 0.31 15.73
N ASP A 53 -35.64 0.51 14.61
CA ASP A 53 -35.92 1.83 14.07
C ASP A 53 -37.05 2.56 14.83
N ARG A 54 -37.49 3.72 14.30
CA ARG A 54 -38.54 4.55 14.92
C ARG A 54 -39.89 3.83 15.05
N ASP A 55 -40.16 2.86 14.19
CA ASP A 55 -41.40 2.10 14.14
C ASP A 55 -41.29 0.78 14.92
N GLY A 56 -40.08 0.40 15.33
CA GLY A 56 -39.80 -0.82 16.09
C GLY A 56 -39.38 -2.00 15.22
N GLU A 57 -39.09 -1.74 13.94
CA GLU A 57 -38.64 -2.75 12.98
C GLU A 57 -37.13 -2.95 13.05
N LYS A 58 -36.66 -4.16 12.70
CA LYS A 58 -35.24 -4.53 12.75
C LYS A 58 -34.45 -3.79 11.68
N ILE A 59 -33.36 -3.14 12.11
CA ILE A 59 -32.43 -2.46 11.22
C ILE A 59 -31.38 -3.47 10.71
N THR A 60 -31.35 -3.70 9.41
CA THR A 60 -30.44 -4.66 8.74
C THR A 60 -29.15 -4.03 8.17
N SER A 61 -28.90 -2.73 8.40
CA SER A 61 -27.78 -1.96 7.80
C SER A 61 -27.15 -0.94 8.79
N PRO A 62 -25.87 -0.56 8.60
CA PRO A 62 -24.76 -1.02 9.40
C PRO A 62 -24.68 -0.38 10.80
N VAL A 63 -24.82 -1.23 11.82
CA VAL A 63 -24.34 -0.96 13.17
C VAL A 63 -22.85 -1.32 13.18
N ILE A 64 -21.96 -0.34 13.37
CA ILE A 64 -20.52 -0.63 13.37
C ILE A 64 -20.13 -1.18 14.73
N VAL A 65 -19.64 -2.40 14.75
CA VAL A 65 -19.31 -3.12 15.98
C VAL A 65 -17.82 -3.41 15.97
N SER A 66 -17.12 -3.12 17.08
CA SER A 66 -15.66 -3.22 17.14
C SER A 66 -15.14 -4.63 16.76
N ARG A 67 -13.90 -4.76 16.27
CA ARG A 67 -13.22 -5.91 15.62
C ARG A 67 -13.32 -7.35 16.23
N ALA A 68 -14.13 -7.61 17.25
CA ALA A 68 -14.17 -8.89 17.97
C ALA A 68 -15.50 -9.67 17.86
N PHE A 69 -16.22 -9.54 16.74
CA PHE A 69 -17.49 -10.24 16.51
C PHE A 69 -17.38 -11.18 15.31
N GLY A 70 -18.03 -12.35 15.42
CA GLY A 70 -18.29 -13.21 14.26
C GLY A 70 -19.60 -12.78 13.58
N HIS A 71 -19.72 -13.02 12.28
CA HIS A 71 -20.99 -12.97 11.56
C HIS A 71 -21.47 -14.41 11.34
N LEU A 72 -22.67 -14.76 11.80
CA LEU A 72 -23.27 -16.07 11.47
C LEU A 72 -24.21 -15.86 10.28
N PRO A 73 -24.02 -16.57 9.15
CA PRO A 73 -25.03 -16.63 8.11
C PRO A 73 -26.08 -17.67 8.51
N PHE A 74 -26.86 -17.40 9.56
CA PHE A 74 -28.12 -18.12 9.77
C PHE A 74 -29.20 -17.32 9.06
N SER A 75 -29.90 -17.98 8.14
CA SER A 75 -30.78 -17.39 7.12
C SER A 75 -31.96 -16.57 7.62
N ASP A 76 -32.19 -16.42 8.92
CA ASP A 76 -33.40 -15.74 9.43
C ASP A 76 -33.16 -14.84 10.66
N ILE A 77 -31.89 -14.66 11.10
CA ILE A 77 -31.57 -13.79 12.24
C ILE A 77 -30.41 -12.88 11.85
N GLY A 78 -30.73 -11.67 11.37
CA GLY A 78 -29.77 -10.59 11.12
C GLY A 78 -29.20 -10.00 12.42
N ALA A 79 -28.53 -10.82 13.23
CA ALA A 79 -27.96 -10.42 14.51
C ALA A 79 -26.46 -10.77 14.58
N TYR A 80 -25.70 -9.85 15.13
CA TYR A 80 -24.28 -10.02 15.44
C TYR A 80 -24.12 -10.70 16.81
N TYR A 81 -23.04 -11.47 17.01
CA TYR A 81 -22.83 -12.19 18.26
C TYR A 81 -21.39 -12.15 18.80
N LYS A 82 -21.25 -12.28 20.13
CA LYS A 82 -19.97 -12.44 20.83
C LYS A 82 -20.07 -13.49 21.93
N TYR A 83 -19.08 -14.37 22.00
CA TYR A 83 -18.90 -15.26 23.14
C TYR A 83 -18.41 -14.47 24.35
N LEU A 84 -19.05 -14.70 25.48
CA LEU A 84 -18.71 -14.07 26.74
C LEU A 84 -17.92 -15.04 27.61
N GLY A 85 -16.80 -14.56 28.13
CA GLY A 85 -15.94 -15.29 29.05
C GLY A 85 -16.35 -15.05 30.50
N ASP A 86 -15.86 -15.90 31.39
CA ASP A 86 -16.02 -15.79 32.84
C ASP A 86 -15.42 -14.47 33.36
N GLY A 87 -16.15 -13.74 34.21
CA GLY A 87 -15.76 -12.42 34.73
C GLY A 87 -16.37 -11.24 33.96
N VAL A 88 -15.68 -10.09 33.99
CA VAL A 88 -16.16 -8.86 33.32
C VAL A 88 -15.89 -8.96 31.82
N SER A 89 -16.97 -9.02 31.03
CA SER A 89 -16.94 -8.96 29.58
C SER A 89 -17.59 -7.67 29.09
N SER A 90 -17.02 -7.01 28.09
CA SER A 90 -17.60 -5.80 27.51
C SER A 90 -17.88 -5.94 26.01
N ILE A 91 -18.95 -5.29 25.57
CA ILE A 91 -19.33 -5.13 24.18
C ILE A 91 -19.36 -3.64 23.87
N ARG A 92 -18.62 -3.22 22.84
CA ARG A 92 -18.66 -1.85 22.31
C ARG A 92 -19.42 -1.84 20.99
N VAL A 93 -20.58 -1.19 20.99
CA VAL A 93 -21.45 -1.02 19.83
C VAL A 93 -21.45 0.45 19.45
N ARG A 94 -21.19 0.78 18.18
CA ARG A 94 -21.41 2.13 17.67
C ARG A 94 -22.75 2.15 16.94
N VAL A 95 -23.65 3.01 17.41
CA VAL A 95 -25.02 3.08 16.92
C VAL A 95 -25.18 4.41 16.18
N LEU A 96 -25.35 4.32 14.86
CA LEU A 96 -25.58 5.49 14.02
C LEU A 96 -27.07 5.86 14.13
N PRO A 97 -27.45 7.11 14.45
CA PRO A 97 -28.85 7.52 14.47
C PRO A 97 -29.52 7.30 13.10
N PRO A 98 -30.86 7.08 13.03
CA PRO A 98 -31.83 7.14 14.14
C PRO A 98 -32.26 5.76 14.65
N VAL A 99 -31.63 5.26 15.72
CA VAL A 99 -32.06 4.04 16.43
C VAL A 99 -32.92 4.41 17.63
N LYS A 100 -34.13 3.84 17.73
CA LYS A 100 -35.09 4.11 18.82
C LYS A 100 -34.80 3.26 20.05
N ALA A 101 -34.35 2.02 19.83
CA ALA A 101 -34.02 1.06 20.87
C ALA A 101 -32.98 0.05 20.38
N ILE A 102 -32.20 -0.50 21.30
CA ILE A 102 -31.23 -1.57 21.04
C ILE A 102 -31.63 -2.75 21.91
N GLN A 103 -31.96 -3.87 21.29
CA GLN A 103 -32.35 -5.09 21.98
C GLN A 103 -31.13 -6.00 22.15
N LEU A 104 -30.88 -6.43 23.37
CA LEU A 104 -29.85 -7.41 23.71
C LEU A 104 -30.52 -8.75 24.02
N ILE A 105 -29.91 -9.84 23.57
CA ILE A 105 -30.41 -11.20 23.80
C ILE A 105 -29.24 -12.05 24.26
N LEU A 106 -29.25 -12.48 25.52
CA LEU A 106 -28.27 -13.41 26.06
C LEU A 106 -28.79 -14.85 25.96
N VAL A 107 -27.97 -15.74 25.39
CA VAL A 107 -28.29 -17.16 25.20
C VAL A 107 -27.17 -18.01 25.81
N ASN A 108 -27.55 -18.94 26.69
CA ASN A 108 -26.62 -19.97 27.16
C ASN A 108 -26.48 -21.05 26.07
N TRP A 109 -25.26 -21.25 25.57
CA TRP A 109 -24.98 -22.28 24.57
C TRP A 109 -24.55 -23.58 25.27
N LEU A 110 -25.51 -24.45 25.53
CA LEU A 110 -25.23 -25.84 25.92
C LEU A 110 -25.05 -26.70 24.66
N PRO A 111 -24.04 -27.59 24.59
CA PRO A 111 -23.77 -28.38 23.38
C PRO A 111 -24.81 -29.47 23.03
N ARG A 112 -25.90 -29.65 23.79
CA ARG A 112 -26.88 -30.71 23.53
C ARG A 112 -28.28 -30.28 23.97
N ASN A 113 -29.23 -30.35 23.04
CA ASN A 113 -30.67 -30.45 23.23
C ASN A 113 -31.19 -29.97 24.60
N ASP A 114 -31.40 -28.68 24.75
CA ASP A 114 -32.53 -28.15 25.52
C ASP A 114 -32.66 -26.64 25.25
N LYS A 115 -33.90 -26.18 25.20
CA LYS A 115 -34.35 -24.86 24.76
C LYS A 115 -33.42 -23.74 25.25
N GLY A 116 -32.76 -23.04 24.32
CA GLY A 116 -32.06 -21.80 24.64
C GLY A 116 -33.02 -20.82 25.28
N PHE A 117 -32.75 -20.38 26.50
CA PHE A 117 -33.58 -19.40 27.19
C PHE A 117 -33.15 -17.99 26.77
N VAL A 118 -34.12 -17.16 26.39
CA VAL A 118 -33.92 -15.72 26.10
C VAL A 118 -33.84 -14.99 27.43
N VAL A 119 -32.64 -14.56 27.81
CA VAL A 119 -32.47 -13.70 28.98
C VAL A 119 -32.62 -12.24 28.51
N LYS A 120 -33.89 -11.78 28.53
CA LYS A 120 -34.35 -10.38 28.60
C LYS A 120 -34.06 -9.45 27.40
N SER A 121 -35.11 -8.82 26.87
CA SER A 121 -35.03 -7.63 25.99
C SER A 121 -34.86 -6.38 26.84
N ILE A 122 -33.91 -5.51 26.49
CA ILE A 122 -33.72 -4.19 27.11
C ILE A 122 -33.98 -3.18 26.01
N SER A 123 -34.89 -2.23 26.21
CA SER A 123 -35.18 -1.14 25.25
C SER A 123 -34.72 0.18 25.84
N MET A 124 -33.84 0.91 25.15
CA MET A 124 -33.31 2.20 25.61
C MET A 124 -33.77 3.36 24.72
N PRO A 125 -34.42 4.42 25.25
CA PRO A 125 -34.71 5.63 24.48
C PRO A 125 -33.46 6.54 24.37
N VAL A 126 -33.19 7.08 23.18
CA VAL A 126 -32.13 8.08 22.94
C VAL A 126 -32.72 9.50 22.95
N VAL A 127 -32.18 10.41 23.78
CA VAL A 127 -32.72 11.75 24.10
C VAL A 127 -32.48 12.80 23.00
N ALA A 128 -33.42 13.74 22.87
CA ALA A 128 -33.54 14.80 21.87
C ALA A 128 -32.55 15.98 21.96
N GLN A 129 -32.43 16.70 20.83
CA GLN A 129 -31.54 17.82 20.50
C GLN A 129 -31.59 19.05 21.44
N ALA A 130 -30.43 19.69 21.66
CA ALA A 130 -30.32 21.05 22.17
C ALA A 130 -30.31 22.11 21.03
N ARG A 131 -31.14 23.15 21.17
CA ARG A 131 -31.26 24.33 20.30
C ARG A 131 -30.08 25.30 20.52
N HIS A 132 -29.47 25.80 19.44
CA HIS A 132 -28.59 26.96 19.48
C HIS A 132 -28.86 27.92 18.31
N ARG A 133 -28.71 29.21 18.61
CA ARG A 133 -28.99 30.37 17.73
C ARG A 133 -28.08 30.41 16.51
N ARG A 134 -28.69 30.71 15.36
CA ARG A 134 -28.05 31.13 14.10
C ARG A 134 -27.47 32.54 14.24
N VAL A 135 -26.35 32.78 13.59
CA VAL A 135 -25.90 34.10 13.14
C VAL A 135 -25.71 33.98 11.62
N GLU A 136 -26.33 34.88 10.87
CA GLU A 136 -26.26 34.95 9.40
C GLU A 136 -25.17 35.91 8.91
N THR A 137 -24.89 35.82 7.61
CA THR A 137 -24.09 36.66 6.70
C THR A 137 -22.61 36.26 6.54
N VAL A 138 -21.99 36.24 5.34
CA VAL A 138 -22.24 36.94 4.05
C VAL A 138 -21.93 36.02 2.85
N GLU A 139 -22.78 36.05 1.81
CA GLU A 139 -22.49 35.54 0.45
C GLU A 139 -21.56 36.48 -0.32
N GLN A 140 -20.62 35.93 -1.09
CA GLN A 140 -20.28 36.45 -2.42
C GLN A 140 -19.40 35.43 -3.16
N CYS A 141 -19.94 34.81 -4.23
CA CYS A 141 -19.36 34.90 -5.58
C CYS A 141 -20.07 33.96 -6.58
N GLY A 142 -20.52 34.57 -7.68
CA GLY A 142 -20.40 33.99 -9.02
C GLY A 142 -21.58 33.16 -9.53
N ASN A 143 -22.37 33.75 -10.42
CA ASN A 143 -23.42 33.10 -11.20
C ASN A 143 -22.96 31.80 -11.88
N ALA A 144 -23.73 30.73 -11.71
CA ALA A 144 -23.61 29.48 -12.45
C ALA A 144 -24.16 29.61 -13.88
N PRO A 145 -23.50 29.02 -14.90
CA PRO A 145 -24.17 28.59 -16.12
C PRO A 145 -24.64 27.13 -15.99
N ASN A 146 -25.80 26.88 -16.60
CA ASN A 146 -26.55 25.63 -16.62
C ASN A 146 -25.84 24.45 -17.31
N HIS A 147 -26.17 23.25 -16.82
CA HIS A 147 -26.27 21.96 -17.50
C HIS A 147 -25.15 21.51 -18.47
N ALA A 148 -24.18 20.78 -17.92
CA ALA A 148 -23.60 19.57 -18.52
C ALA A 148 -22.99 18.73 -17.38
N GLY A 149 -23.21 17.42 -17.37
CA GLY A 149 -22.52 16.54 -16.42
C GLY A 149 -21.00 16.64 -16.61
N PRO A 150 -20.19 16.58 -15.54
CA PRO A 150 -18.74 16.75 -15.66
C PRO A 150 -18.13 15.64 -16.50
N SER A 151 -17.15 16.00 -17.33
CA SER A 151 -16.44 15.07 -18.21
C SER A 151 -15.47 14.18 -17.39
N PRO A 152 -15.06 13.00 -17.89
CA PRO A 152 -14.14 12.10 -17.17
C PRO A 152 -12.77 12.69 -16.82
N GLN A 153 -12.40 13.84 -17.41
CA GLN A 153 -11.14 14.55 -17.11
C GLN A 153 -11.27 15.53 -15.92
N ASP A 154 -12.48 15.78 -15.40
CA ASP A 154 -12.75 16.70 -14.29
C ASP A 154 -12.80 16.01 -12.89
N MET A 155 -12.38 14.74 -12.80
CA MET A 155 -12.48 13.91 -11.60
C MET A 155 -11.38 14.17 -10.54
N ASN A 156 -10.69 15.31 -10.61
CA ASN A 156 -9.93 15.78 -9.46
C ASN A 156 -10.93 16.39 -8.48
N TYR A 157 -11.51 15.55 -7.60
CA TYR A 157 -12.27 15.98 -6.42
C TYR A 157 -11.37 16.61 -5.35
N LEU A 158 -10.43 17.41 -5.81
CA LEU A 158 -9.53 18.23 -5.04
C LEU A 158 -10.22 19.59 -4.86
N ARG A 159 -10.25 20.05 -3.61
CA ARG A 159 -10.83 21.32 -3.21
C ARG A 159 -9.82 22.05 -2.34
N GLU A 160 -9.19 23.07 -2.89
CA GLU A 160 -8.29 23.92 -2.14
C GLU A 160 -9.08 24.87 -1.24
N PHE A 161 -8.52 25.18 -0.07
CA PHE A 161 -9.09 26.13 0.86
C PHE A 161 -7.97 26.90 1.56
N SER A 162 -8.27 28.15 1.90
CA SER A 162 -7.39 28.99 2.70
C SER A 162 -8.21 29.76 3.73
N MET A 163 -7.72 29.84 4.96
CA MET A 163 -8.37 30.62 6.02
C MET A 163 -7.35 31.23 6.99
N GLU A 164 -7.63 32.43 7.48
CA GLU A 164 -6.93 32.99 8.64
C GLU A 164 -7.73 32.65 9.91
N LEU A 165 -7.06 32.05 10.91
CA LEU A 165 -7.70 31.76 12.19
C LEU A 165 -7.87 33.03 13.02
N SER A 166 -9.05 33.19 13.61
CA SER A 166 -9.44 34.35 14.41
C SER A 166 -8.91 34.25 15.85
N ALA A 167 -9.44 35.10 16.75
CA ALA A 167 -8.98 35.24 18.13
C ALA A 167 -9.07 33.91 18.92
N LYS A 168 -8.25 33.78 19.97
CA LYS A 168 -8.14 32.61 20.85
C LYS A 168 -9.50 31.97 21.19
N LYS A 169 -9.56 30.62 21.18
CA LYS A 169 -10.76 29.81 21.53
C LYS A 169 -11.98 30.02 20.63
N THR A 170 -11.83 30.71 19.50
CA THR A 170 -12.85 30.78 18.46
C THR A 170 -12.69 29.58 17.52
N LYS A 171 -13.83 28.99 17.14
CA LYS A 171 -13.90 27.88 16.19
C LYS A 171 -14.19 28.50 14.82
N ASP A 172 -13.16 28.65 14.00
CA ASP A 172 -13.30 29.16 12.63
C ASP A 172 -13.67 28.00 11.71
N THR A 173 -14.58 28.22 10.76
CA THR A 173 -15.11 27.16 9.90
C THR A 173 -15.07 27.59 8.44
N CYS A 174 -14.56 26.71 7.59
CA CYS A 174 -14.60 26.83 6.15
C CYS A 174 -15.54 25.76 5.59
N LYS A 175 -16.38 26.12 4.62
CA LYS A 175 -17.27 25.19 3.93
C LYS A 175 -16.55 24.57 2.74
N ILE A 176 -16.63 23.26 2.61
CA ILE A 176 -16.08 22.53 1.47
C ILE A 176 -17.15 21.66 0.84
N HIS A 177 -17.33 21.81 -0.46
CA HIS A 177 -18.18 20.93 -1.25
C HIS A 177 -17.43 19.66 -1.64
N LEU A 178 -17.90 18.53 -1.13
CA LEU A 178 -17.40 17.21 -1.48
C LEU A 178 -18.00 16.75 -2.81
N GLY A 179 -17.29 15.82 -3.46
CA GLY A 179 -17.77 15.12 -4.64
C GLY A 179 -18.61 13.90 -4.24
N PRO A 180 -18.26 12.68 -4.66
CA PRO A 180 -19.03 11.47 -4.36
C PRO A 180 -18.82 11.00 -2.92
N ILE A 181 -19.64 10.03 -2.50
CA ILE A 181 -19.44 9.26 -1.27
C ILE A 181 -18.06 8.60 -1.28
N GLY A 182 -17.33 8.65 -0.16
CA GLY A 182 -16.05 7.97 -0.02
C GLY A 182 -15.19 8.46 1.14
N ASN A 183 -13.97 7.92 1.21
CA ASN A 183 -12.90 8.35 2.11
C ASN A 183 -12.25 9.61 1.55
N TYR A 184 -12.21 10.65 2.36
CA TYR A 184 -11.56 11.92 2.06
C TYR A 184 -10.35 12.15 2.97
N SER A 185 -9.40 12.94 2.47
CA SER A 185 -8.26 13.43 3.23
C SER A 185 -8.18 14.94 3.11
N VAL A 186 -8.05 15.60 4.25
CA VAL A 186 -7.72 17.01 4.37
C VAL A 186 -6.24 17.13 4.70
N LYS A 187 -5.48 17.68 3.75
CA LYS A 187 -4.07 18.02 3.89
C LYS A 187 -3.96 19.53 4.07
N PHE A 188 -3.24 19.98 5.08
CA PHE A 188 -3.12 21.40 5.37
C PHE A 188 -1.82 21.72 6.11
N ASP A 189 -1.32 22.92 5.87
CA ASP A 189 -0.19 23.49 6.59
C ASP A 189 -0.67 24.60 7.51
N THR A 190 -0.07 24.67 8.69
CA THR A 190 -0.23 25.82 9.59
C THR A 190 0.98 26.73 9.39
N VAL A 191 0.78 27.90 8.79
CA VAL A 191 1.85 28.88 8.57
C VAL A 191 1.74 29.97 9.65
N PRO A 192 2.67 30.02 10.62
CA PRO A 192 2.75 31.13 11.56
C PRO A 192 3.32 32.38 10.86
N SER A 193 2.90 33.57 11.31
CA SER A 193 3.41 34.85 10.80
C SER A 193 4.85 35.19 11.23
N SER A 194 5.43 34.45 12.18
CA SER A 194 6.83 34.60 12.62
C SER A 194 7.54 33.24 12.70
N GLU A 195 8.87 33.24 12.52
CA GLU A 195 9.71 32.02 12.53
C GLU A 195 9.87 31.38 13.92
N THR A 196 9.32 31.98 14.97
CA THR A 196 9.64 31.65 16.36
C THR A 196 8.56 30.84 17.08
N MET A 197 8.12 29.67 16.60
CA MET A 197 7.34 28.74 17.44
C MET A 197 7.49 27.25 17.02
N ALA A 198 7.99 26.41 17.92
CA ALA A 198 8.24 24.97 17.72
C ALA A 198 7.22 24.01 18.36
N ASP A 199 6.09 24.50 18.89
CA ASP A 199 5.15 23.68 19.69
C ASP A 199 3.95 23.13 18.90
N SER A 200 3.81 21.80 18.92
CA SER A 200 2.97 20.96 18.04
C SER A 200 1.50 20.76 18.48
N GLN A 201 0.96 21.59 19.38
CA GLN A 201 -0.40 21.40 19.95
C GLN A 201 -1.27 22.68 19.95
N LYS A 202 -0.92 23.67 19.15
CA LYS A 202 -1.53 25.02 19.20
C LYS A 202 -2.79 25.19 18.34
N VAL A 203 -3.01 24.29 17.38
CA VAL A 203 -4.19 24.27 16.50
C VAL A 203 -4.87 22.91 16.60
N ALA A 204 -6.20 22.90 16.60
CA ALA A 204 -7.01 21.70 16.57
C ALA A 204 -7.91 21.70 15.33
N LEU A 205 -7.84 20.65 14.51
CA LEU A 205 -8.81 20.37 13.46
C LEU A 205 -9.95 19.53 14.05
N PHE A 206 -11.18 20.00 13.90
CA PHE A 206 -12.37 19.26 14.31
C PHE A 206 -12.83 18.28 13.25
N GLN A 207 -13.55 17.25 13.70
CA GLN A 207 -14.28 16.35 12.83
C GLN A 207 -15.15 17.14 11.85
N PRO A 208 -15.00 16.91 10.53
CA PRO A 208 -15.92 17.46 9.54
C PRO A 208 -17.38 17.12 9.86
N ALA A 209 -18.27 18.07 9.67
CA ALA A 209 -19.71 17.88 9.85
C ALA A 209 -20.47 18.44 8.65
N TYR A 210 -21.62 17.88 8.30
CA TYR A 210 -22.42 18.42 7.20
C TYR A 210 -22.94 19.82 7.53
N ALA A 211 -22.86 20.77 6.62
CA ALA A 211 -23.31 22.14 6.89
C ALA A 211 -24.83 22.23 7.18
N SER A 212 -25.61 21.28 6.66
CA SER A 212 -27.07 21.19 6.84
C SER A 212 -27.50 20.39 8.07
N SER A 213 -26.60 19.62 8.70
CA SER A 213 -26.95 18.68 9.76
C SER A 213 -25.88 18.60 10.84
N LYS A 214 -26.24 18.29 12.09
CA LYS A 214 -25.23 18.08 13.14
C LYS A 214 -24.50 16.73 12.99
N TYR A 215 -24.68 16.00 11.89
CA TYR A 215 -24.00 14.74 11.66
C TYR A 215 -22.54 15.02 11.28
N SER A 216 -21.64 14.36 12.01
CA SER A 216 -20.22 14.42 11.75
C SER A 216 -19.81 13.20 10.93
N ASP A 217 -18.95 13.40 9.95
CA ASP A 217 -18.32 12.28 9.24
C ASP A 217 -17.57 11.38 10.23
N THR A 218 -17.30 10.14 9.85
CA THR A 218 -16.50 9.25 10.70
C THR A 218 -15.02 9.48 10.43
N PRO A 219 -14.18 9.75 11.45
CA PRO A 219 -12.74 9.85 11.26
C PRO A 219 -12.17 8.44 11.03
N LEU A 220 -11.16 8.34 10.17
CA LEU A 220 -10.41 7.09 9.98
C LEU A 220 -9.30 6.90 11.02
N GLY A 221 -9.35 7.64 12.14
CA GLY A 221 -8.31 7.63 13.18
C GLY A 221 -8.78 8.09 14.55
N ALA A 222 -7.88 8.03 15.54
CA ALA A 222 -8.16 8.41 16.92
C ALA A 222 -8.29 9.94 17.06
N LEU A 223 -9.44 10.40 17.55
CA LEU A 223 -9.71 11.80 17.89
C LEU A 223 -9.83 12.01 19.39
N HIS A 224 -9.43 13.20 19.85
CA HIS A 224 -9.74 13.70 21.19
C HIS A 224 -11.16 14.25 21.23
N PHE A 225 -11.77 14.31 22.42
CA PHE A 225 -13.11 14.87 22.60
C PHE A 225 -13.09 16.11 23.50
N SER A 226 -13.83 17.15 23.08
CA SER A 226 -14.15 18.31 23.90
C SER A 226 -15.68 18.39 24.11
N PRO A 227 -16.18 18.47 25.36
CA PRO A 227 -17.60 18.69 25.62
C PRO A 227 -18.18 19.95 24.96
N LYS A 228 -17.33 20.97 24.74
CA LYS A 228 -17.75 22.25 24.15
C LYS A 228 -17.74 22.23 22.62
N TYR A 229 -16.79 21.53 22.01
CA TYR A 229 -16.49 21.70 20.58
C TYR A 229 -16.59 20.43 19.74
N GLY A 230 -16.68 19.25 20.36
CA GLY A 230 -16.78 17.95 19.69
C GLY A 230 -15.44 17.23 19.54
N TYR A 231 -15.36 16.30 18.58
CA TYR A 231 -14.16 15.52 18.29
C TYR A 231 -13.14 16.32 17.48
N TYR A 232 -11.86 16.22 17.84
CA TYR A 232 -10.78 16.95 17.19
C TYR A 232 -9.42 16.24 17.26
N LYS A 233 -8.49 16.67 16.42
CA LYS A 233 -7.09 16.25 16.43
C LYS A 233 -6.20 17.48 16.50
N TYR A 234 -5.18 17.44 17.37
CA TYR A 234 -4.15 18.47 17.37
C TYR A 234 -3.33 18.43 16.07
N ALA A 235 -3.11 19.59 15.49
CA ALA A 235 -2.25 19.80 14.33
C ALA A 235 -0.82 20.05 14.81
N LYS A 236 0.14 19.39 14.16
CA LYS A 236 1.58 19.62 14.34
C LYS A 236 2.01 20.89 13.61
N SER A 237 3.18 21.42 13.96
CA SER A 237 3.83 22.44 13.12
C SER A 237 4.20 21.84 11.76
N GLY A 238 3.88 22.53 10.66
CA GLY A 238 4.09 22.06 9.29
C GLY A 238 2.92 21.22 8.73
N PRO A 239 3.20 20.23 7.84
CA PRO A 239 2.17 19.52 7.10
C PRO A 239 1.39 18.55 7.96
N ASN A 240 0.07 18.71 7.91
CA ASN A 240 -0.89 17.88 8.59
C ASN A 240 -1.77 17.13 7.58
N THR A 241 -2.23 15.96 8.00
CA THR A 241 -3.18 15.15 7.22
C THR A 241 -4.20 14.54 8.15
N HIS A 242 -5.48 14.68 7.79
CA HIS A 242 -6.60 14.11 8.51
C HIS A 242 -7.60 13.47 7.54
N SER A 243 -7.93 12.21 7.77
CA SER A 243 -8.83 11.46 6.90
C SER A 243 -10.17 11.21 7.58
N PHE A 244 -11.24 11.30 6.81
CA PHE A 244 -12.62 11.12 7.24
C PHE A 244 -13.45 10.45 6.14
N VAL A 245 -14.65 10.01 6.47
CA VAL A 245 -15.56 9.32 5.56
C VAL A 245 -16.78 10.18 5.31
N SER A 246 -17.02 10.56 4.05
CA SER A 246 -18.28 11.16 3.62
C SER A 246 -19.24 10.06 3.14
N ASN A 247 -20.44 10.07 3.71
CA ASN A 247 -21.52 9.12 3.39
C ASN A 247 -22.63 9.75 2.53
N GLU A 248 -22.51 11.04 2.19
CA GLU A 248 -23.47 11.75 1.35
C GLU A 248 -22.79 12.30 0.10
N ALA A 249 -23.36 12.00 -1.07
CA ALA A 249 -22.85 12.52 -2.33
C ALA A 249 -23.14 14.02 -2.47
N HIS A 250 -22.20 14.75 -3.05
CA HIS A 250 -22.30 16.18 -3.34
C HIS A 250 -22.65 17.05 -2.13
N SER A 251 -22.14 16.65 -0.97
CA SER A 251 -22.43 17.29 0.30
C SER A 251 -21.54 18.49 0.58
N GLU A 252 -22.06 19.49 1.29
CA GLU A 252 -21.27 20.55 1.89
C GLU A 252 -20.89 20.17 3.33
N ILE A 253 -19.60 20.22 3.66
CA ILE A 253 -19.09 19.99 5.01
C ILE A 253 -18.48 21.27 5.60
N ASP A 254 -18.62 21.42 6.90
CA ASP A 254 -17.96 22.39 7.75
C ASP A 254 -16.62 21.80 8.23
N LEU A 255 -15.52 22.36 7.73
CA LEU A 255 -14.17 22.11 8.20
C LEU A 255 -13.77 23.18 9.20
N SER A 256 -13.68 22.81 10.47
CA SER A 256 -13.46 23.76 11.54
C SER A 256 -12.10 23.60 12.23
N PHE A 257 -11.48 24.72 12.53
CA PHE A 257 -10.20 24.80 13.22
C PHE A 257 -10.33 25.68 14.46
N LEU A 258 -9.51 25.40 15.48
CA LEU A 258 -9.43 26.21 16.70
C LEU A 258 -7.98 26.44 17.08
N ARG A 259 -7.66 27.69 17.44
CA ARG A 259 -6.37 28.11 17.98
C ARG A 259 -6.40 28.22 19.51
N TRP A 260 -5.38 27.66 20.18
CA TRP A 260 -5.31 27.52 21.64
C TRP A 260 -4.41 28.58 22.35
N VAL A 261 -3.65 29.39 21.62
CA VAL A 261 -2.58 30.29 22.14
C VAL A 261 -3.09 31.71 22.47
N ASP A 262 -2.45 32.38 23.43
CA ASP A 262 -2.73 33.76 23.89
C ASP A 262 -2.11 34.87 23.03
N ASP A 263 -1.18 34.56 22.11
CA ASP A 263 -0.43 35.59 21.38
C ASP A 263 -1.12 36.10 20.09
N VAL A 264 -0.78 37.34 19.73
CA VAL A 264 -1.35 38.16 18.64
C VAL A 264 -1.02 37.62 17.22
N GLU A 265 -0.24 36.54 17.12
CA GLU A 265 0.21 36.00 15.83
C GLU A 265 -0.93 35.37 15.03
N ARG A 266 -1.06 35.81 13.77
CA ARG A 266 -2.01 35.24 12.82
C ARG A 266 -1.51 33.87 12.37
N ILE A 267 -2.41 32.90 12.36
CA ILE A 267 -2.14 31.58 11.78
C ILE A 267 -2.97 31.47 10.51
N SER A 268 -2.31 31.32 9.38
CA SER A 268 -2.97 30.96 8.12
C SER A 268 -2.97 29.45 7.97
N ILE A 269 -4.12 28.91 7.57
CA ILE A 269 -4.24 27.52 7.13
C ILE A 269 -4.43 27.55 5.63
N GLN A 270 -3.54 26.87 4.93
CA GLN A 270 -3.70 26.55 3.51
C GLN A 270 -3.79 25.05 3.40
N GLY A 271 -4.78 24.56 2.66
CA GLY A 271 -5.00 23.14 2.54
C GLY A 271 -5.81 22.74 1.34
N ARG A 272 -5.97 21.44 1.22
CA ARG A 272 -6.81 20.80 0.22
C ARG A 272 -7.56 19.63 0.84
N CYS A 273 -8.81 19.47 0.44
CA CYS A 273 -9.59 18.28 0.66
C CYS A 273 -9.59 17.46 -0.64
N GLU A 274 -9.23 16.19 -0.56
CA GLU A 274 -9.19 15.27 -1.70
C GLU A 274 -9.91 13.97 -1.36
N LEU A 275 -10.68 13.44 -2.31
CA LEU A 275 -11.14 12.06 -2.24
C LEU A 275 -9.90 11.14 -2.33
N ILE A 276 -9.74 10.23 -1.37
CA ILE A 276 -8.62 9.28 -1.28
C ILE A 276 -9.07 7.83 -1.40
N GLY A 277 -10.38 7.57 -1.34
CA GLY A 277 -10.90 6.23 -1.55
C GLY A 277 -12.41 6.13 -1.69
N LEU A 278 -12.89 5.09 -2.37
CA LEU A 278 -14.20 4.48 -2.23
C LEU A 278 -14.36 3.84 -0.84
N LEU A 279 -15.61 3.73 -0.38
CA LEU A 279 -15.95 2.95 0.81
C LEU A 279 -15.63 1.46 0.63
N TYR A 280 -15.51 0.71 1.72
CA TYR A 280 -15.19 -0.72 1.68
C TYR A 280 -16.17 -1.51 0.81
N ASP A 281 -17.48 -1.33 1.00
CA ASP A 281 -18.51 -2.04 0.23
C ASP A 281 -18.46 -1.67 -1.26
N GLN A 282 -18.20 -0.40 -1.58
CA GLN A 282 -18.00 0.07 -2.96
C GLN A 282 -16.75 -0.53 -3.60
N GLN A 283 -15.67 -0.74 -2.83
CA GLN A 283 -14.48 -1.45 -3.31
C GLN A 283 -14.79 -2.92 -3.60
N VAL A 284 -15.55 -3.59 -2.73
CA VAL A 284 -15.98 -4.99 -2.94
C VAL A 284 -16.84 -5.11 -4.20
N GLU A 285 -17.82 -4.22 -4.36
CA GLU A 285 -18.68 -4.16 -5.54
C GLU A 285 -17.85 -3.93 -6.82
N LYS A 286 -16.96 -2.94 -6.80
CA LYS A 286 -16.09 -2.62 -7.94
C LYS A 286 -15.23 -3.81 -8.37
N ILE A 287 -14.50 -4.43 -7.45
CA ILE A 287 -13.66 -5.60 -7.75
C ILE A 287 -14.54 -6.76 -8.27
N SER A 288 -15.73 -6.94 -7.71
CA SER A 288 -16.65 -7.99 -8.15
C SER A 288 -17.14 -7.80 -9.58
N ILE A 289 -17.39 -6.56 -10.01
CA ILE A 289 -17.76 -6.21 -11.39
C ILE A 289 -16.57 -6.41 -12.34
N GLU A 290 -15.39 -5.92 -11.96
CA GLU A 290 -14.15 -6.07 -12.75
C GLU A 290 -13.78 -7.56 -12.92
N LEU A 291 -13.92 -8.36 -11.86
CA LEU A 291 -13.68 -9.80 -11.90
C LEU A 291 -14.69 -10.54 -12.79
N SER A 292 -15.96 -10.11 -12.78
CA SER A 292 -16.98 -10.67 -13.69
C SER A 292 -16.66 -10.35 -15.16
N THR A 293 -16.17 -9.14 -15.41
CA THR A 293 -15.72 -8.70 -16.74
C THR A 293 -14.51 -9.52 -17.18
N PHE A 294 -13.51 -9.68 -16.31
CA PHE A 294 -12.34 -10.51 -16.54
C PHE A 294 -12.71 -11.98 -16.85
N GLU A 295 -13.62 -12.58 -16.08
CA GLU A 295 -14.11 -13.94 -16.29
C GLU A 295 -14.79 -14.13 -17.65
N SER A 296 -15.64 -13.17 -18.05
CA SER A 296 -16.41 -13.27 -19.29
C SER A 296 -15.55 -13.28 -20.56
N ARG A 297 -14.28 -12.86 -20.48
CA ARG A 297 -13.33 -12.87 -21.60
C ARG A 297 -12.82 -14.27 -21.95
N GLY A 298 -12.86 -15.21 -21.01
CA GLY A 298 -12.50 -16.61 -21.27
C GLY A 298 -11.05 -16.81 -21.72
N PHE A 299 -10.08 -16.37 -20.91
CA PHE A 299 -8.66 -16.53 -21.21
C PHE A 299 -8.23 -18.01 -21.27
N GLU A 300 -7.44 -18.38 -22.28
CA GLU A 300 -6.81 -19.70 -22.36
C GLU A 300 -5.78 -19.91 -21.25
N ASN A 301 -5.06 -18.85 -20.89
CA ASN A 301 -3.98 -18.86 -19.90
C ASN A 301 -4.24 -17.78 -18.85
N VAL A 302 -4.13 -18.12 -17.57
CA VAL A 302 -4.30 -17.19 -16.46
C VAL A 302 -3.13 -17.29 -15.49
N VAL A 303 -2.61 -16.13 -15.07
CA VAL A 303 -1.58 -16.00 -14.04
C VAL A 303 -2.06 -15.10 -12.91
N LEU A 304 -1.88 -15.56 -11.67
CA LEU A 304 -1.96 -14.75 -10.47
C LEU A 304 -0.55 -14.35 -10.05
N VAL A 305 -0.28 -13.04 -10.03
CA VAL A 305 0.97 -12.46 -9.53
C VAL A 305 0.71 -11.92 -8.12
N TYR A 306 1.23 -12.62 -7.10
CA TYR A 306 1.09 -12.24 -5.69
C TYR A 306 2.37 -11.57 -5.19
N THR A 307 2.35 -10.26 -4.98
CA THR A 307 3.58 -9.45 -4.85
C THR A 307 3.53 -8.42 -3.73
N GLY A 308 4.69 -8.16 -3.13
CA GLY A 308 4.89 -7.19 -2.04
C GLY A 308 4.97 -5.73 -2.50
N THR A 309 4.51 -5.47 -3.72
CA THR A 309 4.63 -4.17 -4.39
C THR A 309 3.29 -3.48 -4.48
N THR A 310 3.28 -2.19 -4.80
CA THR A 310 2.04 -1.43 -5.01
C THR A 310 1.34 -1.80 -6.32
N GLU A 311 0.14 -1.26 -6.52
CA GLU A 311 -0.60 -1.35 -7.79
C GLU A 311 0.22 -0.84 -8.97
N ILE A 312 0.01 -1.47 -10.13
CA ILE A 312 0.60 -1.08 -11.41
C ILE A 312 0.14 0.33 -11.74
N GLY A 313 1.05 1.17 -12.24
CA GLY A 313 0.76 2.55 -12.64
C GLY A 313 0.91 3.58 -11.52
N LYS A 314 0.92 3.16 -10.25
CA LYS A 314 1.13 4.07 -9.12
C LYS A 314 2.55 4.67 -9.12
N ASP A 315 2.62 5.98 -8.87
CA ASP A 315 3.85 6.77 -8.75
C ASP A 315 4.83 6.64 -9.94
N ASN A 316 4.33 6.25 -11.12
CA ASN A 316 5.15 5.93 -12.30
C ASN A 316 6.30 4.94 -12.00
N ARG A 317 6.11 4.06 -11.01
CA ARG A 317 7.12 3.07 -10.63
C ARG A 317 7.07 1.88 -11.58
N ALA A 318 8.25 1.36 -11.89
CA ALA A 318 8.42 0.11 -12.61
C ALA A 318 9.23 -0.85 -11.74
N ASN A 319 8.66 -2.01 -11.43
CA ASN A 319 9.37 -3.10 -10.75
C ASN A 319 9.15 -4.43 -11.50
N ARG A 320 9.94 -5.44 -11.15
CA ARG A 320 9.90 -6.77 -11.76
C ARG A 320 8.49 -7.35 -11.91
N SER A 321 7.72 -7.43 -10.83
CA SER A 321 6.35 -7.99 -10.85
C SER A 321 5.44 -7.22 -11.80
N MET A 322 5.53 -5.89 -11.82
CA MET A 322 4.76 -5.04 -12.74
C MET A 322 5.18 -5.24 -14.20
N MET A 323 6.47 -5.40 -14.46
CA MET A 323 6.98 -5.63 -15.82
C MET A 323 6.55 -7.02 -16.31
N LEU A 324 6.71 -8.06 -15.49
CA LEU A 324 6.25 -9.41 -15.82
C LEU A 324 4.74 -9.45 -16.07
N ALA A 325 3.93 -8.82 -15.21
CA ALA A 325 2.48 -8.73 -15.41
C ALA A 325 2.11 -8.12 -16.77
N LYS A 326 2.77 -7.02 -17.17
CA LYS A 326 2.55 -6.39 -18.47
C LYS A 326 3.02 -7.26 -19.65
N GLU A 327 4.10 -8.01 -19.50
CA GLU A 327 4.55 -8.92 -20.55
C GLU A 327 3.67 -10.16 -20.68
N PHE A 328 3.14 -10.71 -19.57
CA PHE A 328 2.12 -11.77 -19.63
C PHE A 328 0.86 -11.32 -20.36
N GLU A 329 0.38 -10.10 -20.07
CA GLU A 329 -0.74 -9.50 -20.80
C GLU A 329 -0.46 -9.43 -22.31
N LYS A 330 0.71 -8.97 -22.74
CA LYS A 330 1.08 -8.90 -24.17
C LYS A 330 1.13 -10.28 -24.84
N LEU A 331 1.40 -11.32 -24.07
CA LEU A 331 1.35 -12.72 -24.51
C LEU A 331 -0.07 -13.30 -24.49
N GLY A 332 -1.10 -12.49 -24.20
CA GLY A 332 -2.50 -12.90 -24.21
C GLY A 332 -2.97 -13.59 -22.92
N TRP A 333 -2.20 -13.55 -21.85
CA TRP A 333 -2.60 -14.12 -20.56
C TRP A 333 -3.55 -13.19 -19.82
N GLY A 334 -4.56 -13.76 -19.18
CA GLY A 334 -5.31 -13.05 -18.14
C GLY A 334 -4.46 -12.92 -16.87
N VAL A 335 -4.28 -11.71 -16.37
CA VAL A 335 -3.42 -11.43 -15.22
C VAL A 335 -4.26 -10.96 -14.03
N ILE A 336 -4.12 -11.66 -12.90
CA ILE A 336 -4.65 -11.25 -11.61
C ILE A 336 -3.46 -10.74 -10.78
N TYR A 337 -3.38 -9.44 -10.57
CA TYR A 337 -2.25 -8.80 -9.90
C TYR A 337 -2.62 -8.42 -8.47
N VAL A 338 -2.13 -9.19 -7.50
CA VAL A 338 -2.37 -8.94 -6.07
C VAL A 338 -1.26 -8.09 -5.50
N TYR A 339 -1.60 -6.93 -4.95
CA TYR A 339 -0.66 -5.89 -4.56
C TYR A 339 -0.84 -5.43 -3.11
N VAL A 340 0.21 -4.89 -2.51
CA VAL A 340 0.18 -4.35 -1.14
C VAL A 340 -0.13 -2.85 -1.17
N ARG A 341 -1.11 -2.42 -0.35
CA ARG A 341 -1.37 -0.99 -0.10
C ARG A 341 -0.85 -0.56 1.27
N SER A 342 -0.25 0.62 1.32
CA SER A 342 0.32 1.20 2.55
C SER A 342 -0.71 1.80 3.50
N ASP A 343 -1.92 2.06 3.01
CA ASP A 343 -3.03 2.62 3.78
C ASP A 343 -4.30 1.85 3.45
N LEU A 344 -4.95 1.27 4.48
CA LEU A 344 -6.24 0.58 4.35
C LEU A 344 -7.37 1.55 3.97
N ASN A 345 -7.16 2.85 4.19
CA ASN A 345 -8.11 3.93 3.92
C ASN A 345 -7.91 4.56 2.53
N GLY A 346 -6.69 4.52 2.00
CA GLY A 346 -6.36 4.93 0.64
C GLY A 346 -6.83 3.84 -0.32
N SER A 347 -7.93 4.09 -1.03
CA SER A 347 -8.58 3.05 -1.82
C SER A 347 -8.15 3.02 -3.29
N ILE A 348 -8.63 1.96 -3.94
CA ILE A 348 -8.94 1.86 -5.36
C ILE A 348 -9.76 3.09 -5.80
N MET A 349 -9.07 4.16 -6.17
CA MET A 349 -9.67 5.45 -6.58
C MET A 349 -9.83 5.57 -8.09
N GLN A 350 -8.94 4.91 -8.82
CA GLN A 350 -8.92 4.90 -10.27
C GLN A 350 -9.64 3.64 -10.79
N GLN A 351 -9.99 3.65 -12.07
CA GLN A 351 -9.91 2.43 -12.86
C GLN A 351 -8.59 1.75 -12.49
N GLN A 352 -8.65 0.61 -11.79
CA GLN A 352 -7.47 -0.25 -11.65
C GLN A 352 -6.97 -0.44 -13.07
N VAL A 353 -5.74 0.01 -13.38
CA VAL A 353 -5.21 0.14 -14.77
C VAL A 353 -6.12 -0.56 -15.77
N VAL A 354 -7.06 0.19 -16.33
CA VAL A 354 -7.84 -0.31 -17.46
C VAL A 354 -6.81 -0.35 -18.56
N THR A 355 -6.21 -1.53 -18.72
CA THR A 355 -5.47 -1.78 -19.94
C THR A 355 -6.50 -1.64 -21.06
N GLU A 356 -6.10 -1.17 -22.23
CA GLU A 356 -7.02 -1.10 -23.38
C GLU A 356 -7.72 -2.45 -23.62
N THR A 357 -7.07 -3.52 -23.18
CA THR A 357 -7.55 -4.89 -23.26
C THR A 357 -8.30 -5.38 -22.03
N ASN A 358 -8.39 -4.70 -20.88
CA ASN A 358 -8.97 -5.23 -19.63
C ASN A 358 -8.47 -6.66 -19.26
N SER A 359 -7.22 -6.98 -19.62
CA SER A 359 -6.64 -8.31 -19.36
C SER A 359 -5.87 -8.39 -18.05
N ILE A 360 -5.80 -7.28 -17.31
CA ILE A 360 -5.24 -7.21 -15.96
C ILE A 360 -6.34 -6.76 -15.00
N ILE A 361 -6.60 -7.56 -13.96
CA ILE A 361 -7.35 -7.14 -12.78
C ILE A 361 -6.37 -6.98 -11.60
N GLN A 362 -6.54 -5.94 -10.79
CA GLN A 362 -5.68 -5.71 -9.63
C GLN A 362 -6.46 -5.92 -8.33
N ILE A 363 -5.91 -6.57 -7.32
CA ILE A 363 -6.65 -6.81 -6.07
C ILE A 363 -5.74 -6.45 -4.90
N PRO A 364 -6.16 -5.56 -3.98
CA PRO A 364 -5.41 -5.32 -2.75
C PRO A 364 -5.26 -6.62 -1.96
N ASN A 365 -4.06 -6.88 -1.44
CA ASN A 365 -3.75 -8.11 -0.71
C ASN A 365 -4.65 -8.29 0.53
N ASP A 366 -5.07 -7.20 1.19
CA ASP A 366 -5.98 -7.25 2.33
C ASP A 366 -7.45 -7.58 1.95
N MET A 367 -7.79 -7.54 0.66
CA MET A 367 -9.12 -7.89 0.16
C MET A 367 -9.14 -9.22 -0.63
N VAL A 368 -7.98 -9.79 -0.97
CA VAL A 368 -7.88 -10.99 -1.82
C VAL A 368 -8.57 -12.21 -1.20
N GLU A 369 -8.61 -12.30 0.13
CA GLU A 369 -9.25 -13.40 0.87
C GLU A 369 -10.73 -13.57 0.52
N LEU A 370 -11.43 -12.46 0.21
CA LEU A 370 -12.83 -12.47 -0.23
C LEU A 370 -13.03 -13.21 -1.55
N TYR A 371 -11.99 -13.30 -2.38
CA TYR A 371 -12.06 -13.76 -3.76
C TYR A 371 -11.33 -15.08 -4.01
N LEU A 372 -10.57 -15.64 -3.04
CA LEU A 372 -9.77 -16.86 -3.24
C LEU A 372 -10.57 -18.04 -3.81
N SER A 373 -11.77 -18.29 -3.29
CA SER A 373 -12.66 -19.37 -3.76
C SER A 373 -13.12 -19.16 -5.20
N ARG A 374 -13.36 -17.91 -5.61
CA ARG A 374 -13.79 -17.55 -6.97
C ARG A 374 -12.61 -17.62 -7.93
N LEU A 375 -11.49 -16.96 -7.60
CA LEU A 375 -10.28 -16.91 -8.41
C LEU A 375 -9.69 -18.30 -8.66
N SER A 376 -9.60 -19.15 -7.63
CA SER A 376 -9.05 -20.50 -7.79
C SER A 376 -9.87 -21.40 -8.73
N LYS A 377 -11.15 -21.09 -8.96
CA LYS A 377 -12.05 -21.86 -9.84
C LYS A 377 -12.13 -21.33 -11.27
N LEU A 378 -11.34 -20.31 -11.62
CA LEU A 378 -11.29 -19.80 -12.99
C LEU A 378 -10.95 -20.93 -13.98
N LYS A 379 -11.66 -20.92 -15.10
CA LYS A 379 -11.48 -21.89 -16.18
C LYS A 379 -10.43 -21.36 -17.15
N ALA A 380 -9.33 -22.09 -17.29
CA ALA A 380 -8.25 -21.85 -18.24
C ALA A 380 -7.44 -23.14 -18.43
N SER A 381 -6.80 -23.31 -19.58
CA SER A 381 -5.92 -24.44 -19.91
C SER A 381 -4.63 -24.38 -19.08
N ASN A 382 -4.02 -23.19 -19.01
CA ASN A 382 -2.86 -22.93 -18.17
C ASN A 382 -3.26 -22.01 -17.01
N LYS A 383 -2.94 -22.44 -15.79
CA LYS A 383 -3.29 -21.76 -14.55
C LYS A 383 -2.08 -21.69 -13.65
N LEU A 384 -1.66 -20.48 -13.32
CA LEU A 384 -0.40 -20.23 -12.65
C LEU A 384 -0.54 -19.28 -11.47
N VAL A 385 0.13 -19.59 -10.37
CA VAL A 385 0.43 -18.64 -9.29
C VAL A 385 1.93 -18.35 -9.25
N LEU A 386 2.29 -17.06 -9.27
CA LEU A 386 3.65 -16.55 -9.03
C LEU A 386 3.64 -15.73 -7.74
N GLN A 387 4.18 -16.29 -6.65
CA GLN A 387 4.19 -15.65 -5.33
C GLN A 387 5.59 -15.13 -5.00
N SER A 388 5.72 -13.85 -4.65
CA SER A 388 6.96 -13.25 -4.14
C SER A 388 6.84 -12.66 -2.74
N PHE A 389 5.63 -12.63 -2.17
CA PHE A 389 5.33 -11.99 -0.88
C PHE A 389 4.92 -13.02 0.18
N PRO A 390 5.82 -13.43 1.10
CA PRO A 390 5.57 -14.52 2.06
C PRO A 390 4.77 -14.12 3.31
N ASP A 391 3.54 -13.62 3.15
CA ASP A 391 2.63 -13.30 4.27
C ASP A 391 1.69 -14.46 4.64
N SER A 392 0.86 -14.31 5.67
CA SER A 392 -0.08 -15.39 6.05
C SER A 392 -1.09 -15.75 4.96
N THR A 393 -1.46 -14.79 4.12
CA THR A 393 -2.45 -14.97 3.05
C THR A 393 -1.85 -15.77 1.89
N SER A 394 -0.54 -15.67 1.64
CA SER A 394 0.19 -16.50 0.66
C SER A 394 0.05 -18.01 0.89
N ILE A 395 -0.09 -18.45 2.16
CA ILE A 395 -0.36 -19.85 2.52
C ILE A 395 -1.77 -20.27 2.06
N GLN A 396 -2.76 -19.40 2.25
CA GLN A 396 -4.12 -19.67 1.79
C GLN A 396 -4.20 -19.70 0.27
N VAL A 397 -3.49 -18.80 -0.41
CA VAL A 397 -3.32 -18.84 -1.87
C VAL A 397 -2.73 -20.18 -2.27
N LEU A 398 -1.63 -20.62 -1.63
CA LEU A 398 -1.00 -21.90 -1.91
C LEU A 398 -1.99 -23.07 -1.83
N ASP A 399 -2.66 -23.21 -0.69
CA ASP A 399 -3.53 -24.35 -0.43
C ASP A 399 -4.78 -24.36 -1.33
N VAL A 400 -5.43 -23.20 -1.50
CA VAL A 400 -6.69 -23.08 -2.25
C VAL A 400 -6.45 -23.25 -3.75
N PHE A 401 -5.40 -22.63 -4.29
CA PHE A 401 -5.09 -22.70 -5.72
C PHE A 401 -4.53 -24.07 -6.10
N GLY A 402 -3.67 -24.66 -5.26
CA GLY A 402 -3.15 -26.01 -5.47
C GLY A 402 -4.26 -27.06 -5.56
N ARG A 403 -5.24 -27.01 -4.65
CA ARG A 403 -6.43 -27.90 -4.69
C ARG A 403 -7.28 -27.75 -5.95
N ASN A 404 -7.19 -26.61 -6.63
CA ASN A 404 -7.90 -26.36 -7.89
C ASN A 404 -6.99 -26.52 -9.12
N GLY A 405 -5.85 -27.20 -8.99
CA GLY A 405 -4.98 -27.58 -10.12
C GLY A 405 -4.23 -26.40 -10.75
N TRP A 406 -3.91 -25.38 -9.96
CA TRP A 406 -2.98 -24.32 -10.38
C TRP A 406 -1.54 -24.78 -10.13
N THR A 407 -0.66 -24.51 -11.09
CA THR A 407 0.79 -24.64 -10.89
C THR A 407 1.27 -23.43 -10.10
N GLN A 408 2.16 -23.61 -9.15
CA GLN A 408 2.53 -22.58 -8.17
C GLN A 408 4.05 -22.46 -8.06
N LYS A 409 4.55 -21.23 -8.17
CA LYS A 409 5.96 -20.92 -8.01
C LYS A 409 6.17 -19.88 -6.93
N PHE A 410 7.20 -20.10 -6.13
CA PHE A 410 7.73 -19.06 -5.25
C PHE A 410 8.89 -18.33 -5.94
N GLU A 411 8.82 -17.00 -6.00
CA GLU A 411 9.85 -16.12 -6.54
C GLU A 411 10.61 -15.41 -5.42
N ALA A 412 11.83 -15.84 -5.17
CA ALA A 412 12.79 -15.16 -4.31
C ALA A 412 13.49 -14.05 -5.10
N ARG A 413 12.95 -12.84 -4.99
CA ARG A 413 13.50 -11.62 -5.60
C ARG A 413 14.09 -10.62 -4.60
N ASP A 414 13.71 -10.75 -3.34
CA ASP A 414 14.11 -9.88 -2.24
C ASP A 414 14.59 -10.77 -1.08
N ASP A 415 15.61 -10.33 -0.34
CA ASP A 415 16.01 -11.03 0.89
C ASP A 415 15.17 -10.52 2.05
N TRP A 416 14.02 -11.18 2.27
CA TRP A 416 13.05 -10.74 3.28
C TRP A 416 13.60 -10.74 4.72
N GLU A 417 14.63 -11.55 5.01
CA GLU A 417 15.31 -11.52 6.32
C GLU A 417 16.06 -10.19 6.50
N GLU A 418 16.82 -9.75 5.48
CA GLU A 418 17.51 -8.46 5.52
C GLU A 418 16.54 -7.27 5.61
N PHE A 419 15.40 -7.33 4.90
CA PHE A 419 14.35 -6.31 5.03
C PHE A 419 13.68 -6.32 6.41
N PHE A 420 13.53 -7.48 7.04
CA PHE A 420 12.99 -7.60 8.39
C PHE A 420 13.95 -6.99 9.43
N GLU A 421 15.25 -7.29 9.34
CA GLU A 421 16.29 -6.77 10.24
C GLU A 421 16.34 -5.23 10.26
N VAL A 422 16.11 -4.59 9.12
CA VAL A 422 16.06 -3.11 9.04
C VAL A 422 14.66 -2.53 9.30
N GLY A 423 13.70 -3.36 9.71
CA GLY A 423 12.34 -2.96 10.06
C GLY A 423 11.44 -2.58 8.89
N ALA A 424 11.84 -2.90 7.65
CA ALA A 424 11.08 -2.63 6.42
C ALA A 424 10.05 -3.72 6.10
N ALA A 425 10.27 -4.95 6.57
CA ALA A 425 9.35 -6.08 6.39
C ALA A 425 8.79 -6.60 7.73
N ARG A 426 8.22 -5.74 8.58
CA ARG A 426 7.78 -6.11 9.96
C ARG A 426 6.76 -7.26 10.04
N TRP A 427 6.06 -7.55 8.95
CA TRP A 427 5.10 -8.65 8.83
C TRP A 427 5.77 -10.01 8.61
N TYR A 428 7.04 -10.00 8.17
CA TYR A 428 7.75 -11.18 7.69
C TYR A 428 7.96 -12.21 8.80
N LYS A 429 7.74 -13.47 8.44
CA LYS A 429 7.97 -14.63 9.30
C LYS A 429 8.76 -15.65 8.49
N PRO A 430 10.01 -15.99 8.88
CA PRO A 430 10.84 -16.94 8.12
C PRO A 430 10.18 -18.29 7.84
N ASN A 431 9.35 -18.77 8.77
CA ASN A 431 8.63 -20.03 8.61
C ASN A 431 7.60 -20.00 7.47
N VAL A 432 7.05 -18.83 7.12
CA VAL A 432 6.12 -18.71 6.00
C VAL A 432 6.87 -18.83 4.68
N GLU A 433 7.97 -18.12 4.51
CA GLU A 433 8.81 -18.23 3.31
C GLU A 433 9.36 -19.65 3.15
N ARG A 434 9.80 -20.28 4.24
CA ARG A 434 10.22 -21.68 4.24
C ARG A 434 9.09 -22.62 3.80
N TYR A 435 7.88 -22.42 4.32
CA TYR A 435 6.72 -23.22 3.93
C TYR A 435 6.41 -23.09 2.44
N LEU A 436 6.45 -21.87 1.88
CA LEU A 436 6.25 -21.64 0.45
C LEU A 436 7.35 -22.31 -0.40
N ALA A 437 8.62 -22.18 -0.01
CA ALA A 437 9.73 -22.79 -0.73
C ALA A 437 9.60 -24.33 -0.80
N GLN A 438 9.09 -24.96 0.26
CA GLN A 438 8.90 -26.42 0.35
C GLN A 438 7.69 -26.94 -0.42
N ASN A 439 6.62 -26.14 -0.51
CA ASN A 439 5.31 -26.63 -0.94
C ASN A 439 4.84 -26.05 -2.29
N CYS A 440 5.54 -25.05 -2.84
CA CYS A 440 5.36 -24.66 -4.24
C CYS A 440 5.97 -25.71 -5.18
N ASP A 441 5.44 -25.82 -6.40
CA ASP A 441 5.92 -26.78 -7.41
C ASP A 441 7.36 -26.48 -7.88
N ALA A 442 7.78 -25.22 -7.80
CA ALA A 442 9.13 -24.77 -8.10
C ALA A 442 9.48 -23.47 -7.37
N ALA A 443 10.78 -23.24 -7.21
CA ALA A 443 11.33 -21.97 -6.76
C ALA A 443 12.07 -21.27 -7.92
N VAL A 444 11.94 -19.96 -8.01
CA VAL A 444 12.67 -19.11 -8.95
C VAL A 444 13.37 -18.01 -8.17
N SER A 445 14.65 -17.78 -8.45
CA SER A 445 15.44 -16.78 -7.75
C SER A 445 16.10 -15.82 -8.72
N VAL A 446 16.26 -14.55 -8.34
CA VAL A 446 16.99 -13.58 -9.18
C VAL A 446 18.51 -13.72 -9.09
N SER A 447 19.02 -14.34 -8.02
CA SER A 447 20.46 -14.50 -7.76
C SER A 447 20.82 -15.91 -7.27
N PRO A 448 22.07 -16.36 -7.46
CA PRO A 448 22.60 -17.59 -6.87
C PRO A 448 22.49 -17.64 -5.34
N ALA A 449 22.64 -16.51 -4.66
CA ALA A 449 22.49 -16.43 -3.20
C ALA A 449 21.07 -16.76 -2.76
N LEU A 450 20.06 -16.16 -3.42
CA LEU A 450 18.66 -16.46 -3.14
C LEU A 450 18.28 -17.89 -3.56
N ARG A 451 18.82 -18.40 -4.67
CA ARG A 451 18.64 -19.81 -5.06
C ARG A 451 19.14 -20.76 -3.97
N SER A 452 20.33 -20.49 -3.45
CA SER A 452 20.94 -21.27 -2.37
C SER A 452 20.09 -21.20 -1.11
N LYS A 453 19.60 -20.01 -0.74
CA LYS A 453 18.66 -19.83 0.37
C LYS A 453 17.38 -20.65 0.18
N MET A 454 16.77 -20.62 -1.00
CA MET A 454 15.58 -21.42 -1.30
C MET A 454 15.86 -22.92 -1.18
N GLY A 455 17.02 -23.40 -1.60
CA GLY A 455 17.46 -24.79 -1.40
C GLY A 455 17.60 -25.14 0.08
N LEU A 456 18.20 -24.26 0.89
CA LEU A 456 18.28 -24.43 2.35
C LEU A 456 16.91 -24.38 3.03
N PHE A 457 15.95 -23.67 2.44
CA PHE A 457 14.57 -23.63 2.91
C PHE A 457 13.79 -24.90 2.50
N GLY A 458 14.33 -25.74 1.62
CA GLY A 458 13.76 -27.02 1.24
C GLY A 458 13.08 -27.03 -0.12
N ALA A 459 13.35 -26.03 -0.98
CA ALA A 459 12.93 -26.09 -2.38
C ALA A 459 13.60 -27.27 -3.10
N ASP A 460 12.85 -27.96 -3.96
CA ASP A 460 13.35 -29.08 -4.75
C ASP A 460 14.57 -28.64 -5.59
N PRO A 461 15.76 -29.25 -5.42
CA PRO A 461 16.97 -28.85 -6.14
C PRO A 461 16.84 -28.99 -7.66
N ASN A 462 15.98 -29.88 -8.17
CA ASN A 462 15.73 -30.06 -9.60
C ASN A 462 14.74 -29.03 -10.16
N LYS A 463 13.99 -28.36 -9.27
CA LYS A 463 12.97 -27.35 -9.62
C LYS A 463 13.24 -25.99 -8.97
N ASN A 464 14.53 -25.68 -8.78
CA ASN A 464 15.00 -24.43 -8.22
C ASN A 464 15.87 -23.69 -9.26
N TYR A 465 15.32 -22.64 -9.87
CA TYR A 465 15.86 -21.98 -11.06
C TYR A 465 16.37 -20.57 -10.78
N ILE A 466 17.29 -20.08 -11.62
CA ILE A 466 17.69 -18.66 -11.64
C ILE A 466 17.01 -17.98 -12.83
N VAL A 467 16.25 -16.93 -12.58
CA VAL A 467 15.68 -16.05 -13.62
C VAL A 467 16.08 -14.61 -13.30
N PRO A 468 17.11 -14.08 -13.97
CA PRO A 468 17.60 -12.73 -13.68
C PRO A 468 16.57 -11.65 -14.03
N ASN A 469 16.82 -10.43 -13.59
CA ASN A 469 16.19 -9.21 -14.06
C ASN A 469 16.54 -8.90 -15.52
N ALA A 470 15.96 -7.81 -16.03
CA ALA A 470 16.04 -7.40 -17.42
C ALA A 470 15.95 -5.87 -17.55
N ALA A 471 16.31 -5.36 -18.72
CA ALA A 471 16.17 -3.95 -19.06
C ALA A 471 14.72 -3.57 -19.40
N GLY A 472 14.32 -2.36 -19.01
CA GLY A 472 13.04 -1.77 -19.40
C GLY A 472 12.95 -1.52 -20.91
N SER A 473 11.72 -1.47 -21.44
CA SER A 473 11.49 -1.32 -22.88
C SER A 473 12.09 -0.06 -23.49
N ALA A 474 12.20 1.04 -22.73
CA ALA A 474 12.83 2.28 -23.20
C ALA A 474 14.32 2.08 -23.53
N PHE A 475 15.05 1.41 -22.65
CA PHE A 475 16.45 1.06 -22.85
C PHE A 475 16.64 0.07 -24.01
N ILE A 476 15.78 -0.97 -24.09
CA ILE A 476 15.81 -1.92 -25.22
C ILE A 476 15.56 -1.22 -26.57
N ARG A 477 14.59 -0.28 -26.63
CA ARG A 477 14.35 0.50 -27.85
C ARG A 477 15.55 1.37 -28.22
N HIS A 478 16.19 2.00 -27.24
CA HIS A 478 17.40 2.78 -27.46
C HIS A 478 18.54 1.92 -28.02
N ALA A 479 18.79 0.75 -27.42
CA ALA A 479 19.81 -0.19 -27.91
C ALA A 479 19.55 -0.62 -29.37
N LYS A 480 18.29 -0.96 -29.70
CA LYS A 480 17.90 -1.31 -31.08
C LYS A 480 18.10 -0.15 -32.06
N ALA A 481 17.82 1.09 -31.64
CA ALA A 481 18.01 2.27 -32.48
C ALA A 481 19.50 2.56 -32.76
N ILE A 482 20.41 2.22 -31.84
CA ILE A 482 21.85 2.28 -32.09
C ILE A 482 22.25 1.23 -33.13
N GLU A 483 21.77 -0.01 -32.98
CA GLU A 483 22.07 -1.12 -33.89
C GLU A 483 21.65 -0.82 -35.34
N THR A 484 20.46 -0.28 -35.57
CA THR A 484 20.00 0.06 -36.94
C THR A 484 20.78 1.19 -37.59
N ASN A 485 21.35 2.12 -36.80
CA ASN A 485 22.06 3.29 -37.31
C ASN A 485 23.59 3.07 -37.42
N SER A 486 24.13 1.95 -36.95
CA SER A 486 25.57 1.68 -36.97
C SER A 486 25.97 0.82 -38.18
N VAL A 487 26.62 1.45 -39.17
CA VAL A 487 27.10 0.82 -40.40
C VAL A 487 28.36 -0.05 -40.18
N ASP A 488 29.03 0.10 -39.02
CA ASP A 488 30.22 -0.66 -38.66
C ASP A 488 30.20 -1.01 -37.16
N LEU A 489 29.84 -2.26 -36.84
CA LEU A 489 29.82 -2.83 -35.48
C LEU A 489 31.20 -3.33 -35.02
N SER A 490 32.28 -2.99 -35.74
CA SER A 490 33.64 -3.30 -35.30
C SER A 490 33.96 -2.66 -33.95
N ALA A 491 34.86 -3.28 -33.19
CA ALA A 491 35.22 -2.86 -31.83
C ALA A 491 35.79 -1.43 -31.83
N SER A 492 34.93 -0.44 -31.62
CA SER A 492 35.34 0.94 -31.40
C SER A 492 35.81 1.12 -29.97
N SER A 493 36.79 2.01 -29.77
CA SER A 493 37.16 2.51 -28.45
C SER A 493 35.93 2.98 -27.65
N PRO A 494 35.96 2.98 -26.31
CA PRO A 494 34.87 3.56 -25.50
C PRO A 494 34.50 4.97 -25.98
N LYS A 495 33.28 5.43 -25.70
CA LYS A 495 32.72 6.76 -26.08
C LYS A 495 33.55 7.99 -25.66
N LYS A 496 34.77 7.80 -25.13
CA LYS A 496 35.78 8.82 -24.87
C LYS A 496 36.28 9.39 -26.20
N ALA A 497 35.81 10.58 -26.57
CA ALA A 497 36.49 11.39 -27.57
C ALA A 497 37.92 11.67 -27.09
N LYS A 498 38.92 11.54 -27.98
CA LYS A 498 40.31 11.86 -27.61
C LYS A 498 40.37 13.28 -27.04
N GLY A 499 40.80 13.42 -25.78
CA GLY A 499 40.97 14.71 -25.10
C GLY A 499 39.82 15.15 -24.17
N THR A 500 38.71 14.41 -24.08
CA THR A 500 37.63 14.73 -23.11
C THR A 500 37.81 14.00 -21.79
N GLN A 501 37.51 14.68 -20.68
CA GLN A 501 37.49 14.08 -19.35
C GLN A 501 36.43 12.98 -19.26
N PRO A 502 36.71 11.83 -18.61
CA PRO A 502 35.74 10.74 -18.51
C PRO A 502 34.57 11.15 -17.61
N LYS A 503 33.37 10.75 -18.03
CA LYS A 503 32.13 10.90 -17.26
C LYS A 503 31.74 9.54 -16.68
N ILE A 504 31.68 9.45 -15.36
CA ILE A 504 31.34 8.26 -14.60
C ILE A 504 29.93 8.45 -14.05
N GLY A 505 29.03 7.52 -14.36
CA GLY A 505 27.62 7.69 -14.06
C GLY A 505 27.06 6.64 -13.12
N TYR A 506 26.19 7.08 -12.22
CA TYR A 506 25.30 6.20 -11.44
C TYR A 506 23.87 6.69 -11.55
N PHE A 507 22.91 5.77 -11.58
CA PHE A 507 21.53 6.10 -11.30
C PHE A 507 20.84 5.06 -10.41
N GLY A 508 20.06 5.52 -9.43
CA GLY A 508 19.35 4.64 -8.50
C GLY A 508 19.10 5.25 -7.13
N HIS A 509 18.72 4.40 -6.17
CA HIS A 509 18.55 4.84 -4.78
C HIS A 509 19.91 5.11 -4.12
N LEU A 510 19.96 6.18 -3.31
CA LEU A 510 21.18 6.70 -2.66
C LEU A 510 21.16 6.51 -1.14
N THR A 511 20.51 5.47 -0.63
CA THR A 511 20.58 5.18 0.82
C THR A 511 22.00 4.75 1.19
N ASP A 512 22.49 5.18 2.34
CA ASP A 512 23.83 4.87 2.87
C ASP A 512 24.06 3.36 3.09
N LYS A 513 23.00 2.61 3.39
CA LYS A 513 23.03 1.14 3.48
C LYS A 513 23.19 0.43 2.13
N TRP A 514 23.00 1.14 1.02
CA TRP A 514 22.98 0.56 -0.32
C TRP A 514 24.10 1.13 -1.19
N PHE A 515 24.19 2.45 -1.31
CA PHE A 515 25.18 3.16 -2.11
C PHE A 515 26.42 3.50 -1.28
N ASN A 516 27.58 2.97 -1.68
CA ASN A 516 28.85 3.18 -0.99
C ASN A 516 29.42 4.57 -1.32
N TRP A 517 28.92 5.59 -0.64
CA TRP A 517 29.46 6.95 -0.72
C TRP A 517 30.97 7.03 -0.47
N PRO A 518 31.55 6.40 0.58
CA PRO A 518 32.98 6.46 0.85
C PRO A 518 33.86 6.10 -0.34
N VAL A 519 33.56 5.01 -1.06
CA VAL A 519 34.39 4.57 -2.18
C VAL A 519 34.34 5.55 -3.37
N VAL A 520 33.15 6.11 -3.64
CA VAL A 520 32.94 7.10 -4.71
C VAL A 520 33.64 8.41 -4.38
N LEU A 521 33.50 8.92 -3.15
CA LEU A 521 34.14 10.17 -2.73
C LEU A 521 35.67 10.03 -2.66
N ASN A 522 36.18 8.88 -2.25
CA ASN A 522 37.62 8.60 -2.27
C ASN A 522 38.15 8.63 -3.71
N HIS A 523 37.44 8.05 -4.68
CA HIS A 523 37.81 8.16 -6.09
C HIS A 523 37.77 9.62 -6.57
N ALA A 524 36.67 10.34 -6.30
CA ALA A 524 36.48 11.71 -6.74
C ALA A 524 37.63 12.64 -6.31
N ARG A 525 38.09 12.52 -5.04
CA ARG A 525 39.19 13.32 -4.48
C ARG A 525 40.55 13.00 -5.10
N ASN A 526 40.81 11.72 -5.38
CA ASN A 526 42.07 11.28 -5.97
C ASN A 526 42.17 11.56 -7.48
N PHE A 527 41.02 11.72 -8.15
CA PHE A 527 40.93 11.95 -9.59
C PHE A 527 40.04 13.17 -9.90
N PRO A 528 40.50 14.41 -9.59
CA PRO A 528 39.70 15.63 -9.74
C PRO A 528 39.29 15.92 -11.19
N ASN A 529 39.99 15.32 -12.15
CA ASN A 529 39.69 15.42 -13.58
C ASN A 529 38.56 14.50 -14.04
N HIS A 530 38.16 13.49 -13.25
CA HIS A 530 37.03 12.62 -13.58
C HIS A 530 35.72 13.26 -13.13
N GLN A 531 34.73 13.36 -14.01
CA GLN A 531 33.41 13.88 -13.65
C GLN A 531 32.51 12.73 -13.22
N ILE A 532 31.92 12.82 -12.03
CA ILE A 532 30.95 11.85 -11.50
C ILE A 532 29.56 12.47 -11.53
N GLU A 533 28.63 11.84 -12.25
CA GLU A 533 27.23 12.26 -12.35
C GLU A 533 26.33 11.22 -11.66
N ILE A 534 25.52 11.67 -10.71
CA ILE A 534 24.65 10.82 -9.88
C ILE A 534 23.20 11.26 -10.08
N ILE A 535 22.36 10.36 -10.57
CA ILE A 535 20.92 10.55 -10.75
C ILE A 535 20.16 9.70 -9.73
N GLY A 536 19.29 10.30 -8.91
CA GLY A 536 18.52 9.51 -7.96
C GLY A 536 17.93 10.28 -6.79
N HIS A 537 17.23 9.52 -5.95
CA HIS A 537 16.69 9.99 -4.68
C HIS A 537 17.38 9.28 -3.52
N GLY A 538 17.56 9.98 -2.40
CA GLY A 538 18.04 9.39 -1.16
C GLY A 538 18.96 10.34 -0.40
N TYR A 539 19.81 9.75 0.42
CA TYR A 539 20.81 10.47 1.19
C TYR A 539 21.93 10.97 0.27
N SER A 540 22.43 12.17 0.56
CA SER A 540 23.70 12.64 0.05
C SER A 540 24.51 13.25 1.19
N PRO A 541 25.83 13.02 1.23
CA PRO A 541 26.75 13.82 2.02
C PRO A 541 26.64 15.31 1.68
N THR A 542 26.92 16.17 2.66
CA THR A 542 26.92 17.64 2.50
C THR A 542 28.21 18.17 1.86
N ASP A 543 29.33 17.48 2.07
CA ASP A 543 30.64 17.83 1.53
C ASP A 543 30.95 16.95 0.31
N LEU A 544 30.59 17.45 -0.88
CA LEU A 544 30.87 16.80 -2.15
C LEU A 544 32.02 17.50 -2.88
N PRO A 545 33.01 16.76 -3.40
CA PRO A 545 34.03 17.32 -4.29
C PRO A 545 33.40 17.99 -5.51
N ASP A 546 34.04 19.04 -6.04
CA ASP A 546 33.55 19.83 -7.19
C ASP A 546 33.27 18.99 -8.46
N ASN A 547 33.93 17.84 -8.57
CA ASN A 547 33.78 16.91 -9.68
C ASN A 547 32.66 15.87 -9.48
N VAL A 548 31.87 15.96 -8.39
CA VAL A 548 30.68 15.13 -8.15
C VAL A 548 29.41 15.97 -8.31
N LYS A 549 28.57 15.61 -9.28
CA LYS A 549 27.31 16.30 -9.58
C LYS A 549 26.11 15.43 -9.24
N LEU A 550 25.28 15.91 -8.33
CA LEU A 550 23.95 15.35 -8.10
C LEU A 550 22.97 15.99 -9.09
N LEU A 551 22.38 15.18 -9.94
CA LEU A 551 21.42 15.63 -10.95
C LEU A 551 19.96 15.51 -10.47
N GLY A 552 19.76 14.96 -9.27
CA GLY A 552 18.45 14.67 -8.73
C GLY A 552 17.75 13.52 -9.46
N PRO A 553 16.46 13.32 -9.21
CA PRO A 553 15.69 12.27 -9.86
C PRO A 553 15.29 12.60 -11.29
N MET A 554 15.31 11.58 -12.16
CA MET A 554 14.97 11.71 -13.57
C MET A 554 14.11 10.53 -14.03
N ASN A 555 13.29 10.76 -15.05
CA ASN A 555 12.58 9.69 -15.75
C ASN A 555 13.52 8.90 -16.67
N HIS A 556 13.06 7.76 -17.21
CA HIS A 556 13.91 6.90 -18.04
C HIS A 556 14.44 7.61 -19.30
N ASP A 557 13.67 8.47 -19.96
CA ASP A 557 14.12 9.14 -21.18
C ASP A 557 15.23 10.15 -20.89
N ALA A 558 15.12 10.91 -19.79
CA ALA A 558 16.17 11.79 -19.31
C ALA A 558 17.42 11.02 -18.86
N ILE A 559 17.25 9.88 -18.18
CA ILE A 559 18.37 8.98 -17.83
C ILE A 559 19.09 8.49 -19.08
N ILE A 560 18.35 8.05 -20.10
CA ILE A 560 18.93 7.61 -21.38
C ILE A 560 19.70 8.74 -22.04
N SER A 561 19.13 9.96 -22.08
CA SER A 561 19.78 11.13 -22.67
C SER A 561 21.09 11.49 -21.96
N VAL A 562 21.08 11.61 -20.63
CA VAL A 562 22.29 11.91 -19.85
C VAL A 562 23.30 10.75 -19.94
N GLY A 563 22.83 9.54 -19.67
CA GLY A 563 23.65 8.34 -19.61
C GLY A 563 24.31 7.97 -20.93
N SER A 564 23.72 8.36 -22.07
CA SER A 564 24.32 8.15 -23.39
C SER A 564 25.67 8.86 -23.58
N HIS A 565 25.95 9.90 -22.78
CA HIS A 565 27.20 10.67 -22.80
C HIS A 565 28.23 10.20 -21.76
N TRP A 566 27.91 9.19 -20.97
CA TRP A 566 28.85 8.63 -20.00
C TRP A 566 29.93 7.80 -20.68
N SER A 567 31.07 7.71 -20.01
CA SER A 567 32.18 6.83 -20.38
C SER A 567 32.11 5.49 -19.66
N LEU A 568 31.48 5.46 -18.48
CA LEU A 568 31.40 4.29 -17.60
C LEU A 568 30.14 4.37 -16.73
N GLY A 569 29.40 3.27 -16.61
CA GLY A 569 28.41 3.07 -15.55
C GLY A 569 29.04 2.44 -14.31
N ILE A 570 28.70 2.90 -13.11
CA ILE A 570 29.17 2.29 -11.86
C ILE A 570 28.00 1.72 -11.06
N ILE A 571 28.25 0.66 -10.30
CA ILE A 571 27.33 0.08 -9.31
C ILE A 571 28.11 -0.12 -8.01
N PRO A 572 28.34 0.97 -7.25
CA PRO A 572 29.18 0.93 -6.07
C PRO A 572 28.35 0.57 -4.84
N PHE A 573 27.76 -0.63 -4.83
CA PHE A 573 26.97 -1.05 -3.67
C PHE A 573 27.86 -1.39 -2.48
N VAL A 574 27.32 -1.22 -1.28
CA VAL A 574 27.96 -1.72 -0.06
C VAL A 574 27.99 -3.24 -0.14
N SER A 575 29.20 -3.84 -0.13
CA SER A 575 29.36 -5.29 -0.19
C SER A 575 28.71 -5.96 1.02
N GLY A 576 27.96 -7.03 0.82
CA GLY A 576 27.32 -7.74 1.92
C GLY A 576 26.23 -8.70 1.44
N ARG A 577 25.48 -9.26 2.39
CA ARG A 577 24.36 -10.19 2.12
C ARG A 577 23.34 -9.59 1.17
N LEU A 578 22.94 -8.35 1.44
CA LEU A 578 21.97 -7.62 0.63
C LEU A 578 22.43 -7.46 -0.84
N ALA A 579 23.68 -7.04 -1.08
CA ALA A 579 24.23 -6.95 -2.44
C ALA A 579 24.32 -8.33 -3.12
N ASN A 580 24.71 -9.37 -2.40
CA ASN A 580 24.77 -10.73 -2.93
C ASN A 580 23.40 -11.29 -3.32
N ALA A 581 22.33 -10.83 -2.69
CA ALA A 581 20.97 -11.31 -2.93
C ALA A 581 20.29 -10.69 -4.16
N VAL A 582 20.74 -9.54 -4.68
CA VAL A 582 20.03 -8.80 -5.74
C VAL A 582 20.54 -9.07 -7.14
N ASP A 583 19.70 -8.93 -8.17
CA ASP A 583 20.20 -8.82 -9.55
C ASP A 583 20.03 -7.38 -10.08
N PRO A 584 21.11 -6.58 -10.20
CA PRO A 584 20.96 -5.15 -10.47
C PRO A 584 20.42 -4.87 -11.87
N ILE A 585 19.20 -4.32 -11.95
CA ILE A 585 18.58 -3.88 -13.22
C ILE A 585 19.50 -2.93 -14.01
N LYS A 586 20.29 -2.13 -13.28
CA LYS A 586 21.21 -1.11 -13.81
C LYS A 586 22.24 -1.70 -14.77
N ILE A 587 22.64 -2.96 -14.57
CA ILE A 587 23.59 -3.63 -15.47
C ILE A 587 23.01 -3.70 -16.88
N TYR A 588 21.79 -4.24 -17.00
CA TYR A 588 21.13 -4.35 -18.29
C TYR A 588 20.88 -2.99 -18.93
N GLU A 589 20.54 -1.98 -18.13
CA GLU A 589 20.31 -0.61 -18.60
C GLU A 589 21.61 0.06 -19.09
N TYR A 590 22.73 -0.08 -18.38
CA TYR A 590 24.03 0.43 -18.82
C TYR A 590 24.52 -0.25 -20.10
N LEU A 591 24.33 -1.56 -20.21
CA LEU A 591 24.67 -2.31 -21.42
C LEU A 591 23.80 -1.87 -22.61
N CYS A 592 22.53 -1.54 -22.40
CA CYS A 592 21.69 -0.92 -23.44
C CYS A 592 22.20 0.46 -23.89
N LEU A 593 22.93 1.18 -23.05
CA LEU A 593 23.56 2.47 -23.36
C LEU A 593 24.96 2.32 -23.98
N GLU A 594 25.40 1.09 -24.25
CA GLU A 594 26.77 0.73 -24.68
C GLU A 594 27.86 1.22 -23.70
N LEU A 595 27.58 1.18 -22.39
CA LEU A 595 28.54 1.56 -21.37
C LEU A 595 29.26 0.32 -20.83
N PRO A 596 30.60 0.35 -20.68
CA PRO A 596 31.26 -0.58 -19.77
C PRO A 596 30.74 -0.30 -18.34
N VAL A 597 30.73 -1.34 -17.51
CA VAL A 597 30.20 -1.26 -16.15
C VAL A 597 31.25 -1.69 -15.14
N LEU A 598 31.46 -0.90 -14.08
CA LEU A 598 32.19 -1.35 -12.90
C LEU A 598 31.21 -1.56 -11.75
N SER A 599 31.18 -2.77 -11.17
CA SER A 599 30.31 -3.11 -10.04
C SER A 599 31.10 -3.72 -8.89
N VAL A 600 30.56 -3.66 -7.67
CA VAL A 600 31.02 -4.58 -6.61
C VAL A 600 30.74 -6.01 -7.04
N TYR A 601 31.64 -6.94 -6.73
CA TYR A 601 31.47 -8.34 -7.12
C TYR A 601 30.17 -8.93 -6.56
N MET A 602 29.36 -9.50 -7.45
CA MET A 602 28.25 -10.37 -7.10
C MET A 602 28.26 -11.58 -8.04
N GLU A 603 27.92 -12.77 -7.53
CA GLU A 603 28.07 -14.03 -8.28
C GLU A 603 27.28 -14.04 -9.61
N GLN A 604 26.08 -13.49 -9.60
CA GLN A 604 25.14 -13.37 -10.72
C GLN A 604 25.68 -12.56 -11.91
N ILE A 605 26.69 -11.71 -11.70
CA ILE A 605 27.18 -10.79 -12.73
C ILE A 605 28.59 -11.14 -13.22
N LYS A 606 29.22 -12.18 -12.67
CA LYS A 606 30.61 -12.53 -12.94
C LYS A 606 30.89 -12.82 -14.43
N ASP A 607 29.90 -13.36 -15.13
CA ASP A 607 29.99 -13.77 -16.54
C ASP A 607 29.24 -12.79 -17.47
N VAL A 608 28.73 -11.68 -16.93
CA VAL A 608 28.03 -10.68 -17.74
C VAL A 608 29.09 -9.93 -18.57
N PRO A 609 28.94 -9.91 -19.91
CA PRO A 609 29.92 -9.26 -20.75
C PRO A 609 29.98 -7.77 -20.45
N LYS A 610 31.20 -7.21 -20.49
CA LYS A 610 31.46 -5.76 -20.30
C LYS A 610 31.14 -5.26 -18.89
N VAL A 611 31.07 -6.17 -17.93
CA VAL A 611 31.01 -5.87 -16.51
C VAL A 611 32.33 -6.26 -15.88
N TRP A 612 32.96 -5.30 -15.23
CA TRP A 612 34.14 -5.48 -14.38
C TRP A 612 33.72 -5.43 -12.93
N CYS A 613 34.43 -6.18 -12.09
CA CYS A 613 34.14 -6.28 -10.68
C CYS A 613 35.32 -5.85 -9.81
N TYR A 614 35.04 -5.16 -8.72
CA TYR A 614 35.96 -4.98 -7.59
C TYR A 614 35.43 -5.76 -6.38
N ARG A 615 36.33 -6.25 -5.52
CA ARG A 615 35.95 -7.00 -4.30
C ARG A 615 36.15 -6.19 -3.04
N ASN A 616 37.16 -5.33 -3.01
CA ASN A 616 37.47 -4.45 -1.89
C ASN A 616 37.38 -2.99 -2.34
N ASP A 617 36.94 -2.11 -1.45
CA ASP A 617 36.83 -0.67 -1.73
C ASP A 617 38.18 -0.04 -2.13
N SER A 618 39.30 -0.59 -1.62
CA SER A 618 40.66 -0.18 -2.02
C SER A 618 40.93 -0.38 -3.52
N ASP A 619 40.28 -1.36 -4.14
CA ASP A 619 40.52 -1.76 -5.52
C ASP A 619 39.64 -0.97 -6.49
N PHE A 620 38.66 -0.21 -5.99
CA PHE A 620 37.68 0.48 -6.82
C PHE A 620 38.35 1.40 -7.85
N SER A 621 39.28 2.26 -7.41
CA SER A 621 39.90 3.25 -8.30
C SER A 621 40.76 2.60 -9.37
N SER A 622 41.56 1.58 -9.03
CA SER A 622 42.40 0.88 -10.02
C SER A 622 41.53 0.12 -11.03
N ARG A 623 40.50 -0.59 -10.57
CA ARG A 623 39.54 -1.28 -11.45
C ARG A 623 38.75 -0.32 -12.32
N LEU A 624 38.42 0.87 -11.82
CA LEU A 624 37.76 1.91 -12.60
C LEU A 624 38.63 2.36 -13.77
N LEU A 625 39.91 2.63 -13.53
CA LEU A 625 40.88 2.99 -14.57
C LEU A 625 41.04 1.87 -15.60
N GLU A 626 41.17 0.62 -15.16
CA GLU A 626 41.21 -0.54 -16.06
C GLU A 626 39.95 -0.63 -16.93
N THR A 627 38.78 -0.37 -16.35
CA THR A 627 37.50 -0.44 -17.04
C THR A 627 37.36 0.68 -18.08
N LEU A 628 37.83 1.90 -17.77
CA LEU A 628 37.83 3.03 -18.71
C LEU A 628 38.70 2.78 -19.96
N GLU A 629 39.80 2.04 -19.80
CA GLU A 629 40.73 1.75 -20.89
C GLU A 629 40.42 0.42 -21.61
N ALA A 630 39.49 -0.37 -21.09
CA ALA A 630 39.11 -1.64 -21.68
C ALA A 630 38.38 -1.47 -23.03
N LYS A 631 38.66 -2.38 -23.97
CA LYS A 631 37.93 -2.41 -25.25
C LYS A 631 36.48 -2.86 -25.05
N PHE A 632 35.55 -2.06 -25.56
CA PHE A 632 34.13 -2.40 -25.55
C PHE A 632 33.74 -3.14 -26.84
N ASP A 633 33.54 -4.46 -26.75
CA ASP A 633 33.04 -5.26 -27.88
C ASP A 633 31.52 -5.09 -28.00
N ARG A 634 31.12 -4.21 -28.91
CA ARG A 634 29.72 -3.92 -29.23
C ARG A 634 28.96 -5.16 -29.69
N ARG A 635 29.58 -6.04 -30.48
CA ARG A 635 28.91 -7.23 -31.02
C ARG A 635 28.50 -8.19 -29.89
N ALA A 636 29.41 -8.44 -28.95
CA ALA A 636 29.10 -9.26 -27.78
C ALA A 636 28.00 -8.62 -26.91
N ASN A 637 28.04 -7.28 -26.75
CA ASN A 637 27.04 -6.53 -26.00
C ASN A 637 25.65 -6.62 -26.66
N THR A 638 25.54 -6.35 -27.97
CA THR A 638 24.28 -6.44 -28.72
C THR A 638 23.66 -7.83 -28.60
N LYS A 639 24.46 -8.90 -28.71
CA LYS A 639 23.98 -10.28 -28.53
C LYS A 639 23.40 -10.51 -27.13
N PHE A 640 24.06 -9.99 -26.09
CA PHE A 640 23.61 -10.15 -24.70
C PHE A 640 22.34 -9.32 -24.40
N VAL A 641 22.34 -8.05 -24.80
CA VAL A 641 21.20 -7.14 -24.62
C VAL A 641 19.96 -7.64 -25.37
N GLY A 642 20.15 -8.23 -26.56
CA GLY A 642 19.07 -8.82 -27.36
C GLY A 642 18.28 -9.93 -26.67
N HIS A 643 18.81 -10.52 -25.58
CA HIS A 643 18.15 -11.56 -24.77
C HIS A 643 17.95 -11.11 -23.31
N SER A 644 17.94 -9.81 -23.06
CA SER A 644 17.87 -9.22 -21.71
C SER A 644 16.65 -8.32 -21.51
N SER A 645 15.55 -8.61 -22.20
CA SER A 645 14.28 -7.90 -22.07
C SER A 645 13.32 -8.60 -21.08
N TRP A 646 12.33 -7.85 -20.58
CA TRP A 646 11.28 -8.43 -19.74
C TRP A 646 10.43 -9.48 -20.49
N ALA A 647 10.28 -9.35 -21.81
CA ALA A 647 9.60 -10.35 -22.64
C ALA A 647 10.36 -11.69 -22.64
N ASP A 648 11.71 -11.64 -22.66
CA ASP A 648 12.55 -12.83 -22.54
C ASP A 648 12.35 -13.49 -21.16
N ARG A 649 12.26 -12.68 -20.09
CA ARG A 649 12.02 -13.20 -18.73
C ARG A 649 10.63 -13.80 -18.57
N ALA A 650 9.59 -13.18 -19.16
CA ALA A 650 8.25 -13.74 -19.17
C ALA A 650 8.20 -15.08 -19.93
N SER A 651 8.85 -15.16 -21.09
CA SER A 651 8.94 -16.39 -21.88
C SER A 651 9.68 -17.51 -21.13
N LEU A 652 10.83 -17.20 -20.52
CA LEU A 652 11.57 -18.16 -19.69
C LEU A 652 10.75 -18.61 -18.47
N MET A 653 10.00 -17.70 -17.84
CA MET A 653 9.10 -18.07 -16.75
C MET A 653 8.06 -19.10 -17.23
N ILE A 654 7.50 -18.91 -18.43
CA ILE A 654 6.56 -19.84 -19.10
C ILE A 654 7.17 -21.20 -19.37
N GLU A 655 8.36 -21.23 -19.98
CA GLU A 655 9.08 -22.49 -20.21
C GLU A 655 9.29 -23.27 -18.91
N ILE A 656 9.68 -22.59 -17.84
CA ILE A 656 9.81 -23.21 -16.52
C ILE A 656 8.43 -23.68 -16.00
N PHE A 657 7.31 -22.99 -16.31
CA PHE A 657 5.96 -23.41 -15.86
C PHE A 657 5.58 -24.74 -16.53
N GLU A 658 5.84 -24.85 -17.83
CA GLU A 658 5.55 -26.05 -18.61
C GLU A 658 6.44 -27.23 -18.24
N ALA A 659 7.72 -26.97 -17.93
CA ALA A 659 8.66 -28.01 -17.50
C ALA A 659 8.26 -28.66 -16.17
N VAL A 660 7.66 -27.89 -15.26
CA VAL A 660 7.26 -28.35 -13.92
C VAL A 660 5.93 -29.11 -13.93
N ARG A 661 5.08 -28.90 -14.96
CA ARG A 661 3.83 -29.63 -15.17
C ARG A 661 4.02 -31.07 -15.67
N LYS A 662 5.15 -31.36 -16.31
CA LYS A 662 5.55 -32.70 -16.78
C LYS A 662 6.23 -33.46 -15.66
#